data_AF-A0A524JBM8-F1
#
_entry.id   AF-A0A524JBM8-F1
#
_cell.length_a   1.000
_cell.length_b   1.000
_cell.length_c   1.000
_cell.angle_alpha   90.00
_cell.angle_beta   90.00
_cell.angle_gamma   90.00
#
_symmetry.space_group_name_H-M   'P 1'
#
loop_
_entity.id
_entity.type
_entity.pdbx_description
1 polymer ?
#
loop_
_entity_poly.entity_id
_entity_poly.type
_entity_poly.pdbx_seq_one_letter_code
_entity_poly.pdbx_strand_id
1 'polypeptide(L)'
;MLCCVLLSTMPSATALAQAPTTSIGVYYIGPEDGVAEAINLAHPYIVRVDQPELAQVIVLNNASISEEGLQFYGDQVRDNRIGLVIFCGNMFPEGLTDLGALMGISAFGLTRIQTPATVVAEEKSDGLQRFITWSSAPEIYARTVILNPNILLPLITTETGQPVIQRVRGREPGQTLIVGGWLDDPANASWVDWPYYHYLVYRLIADAAGRSRILNYADYPISAVPQRGGRWAIAGTGIGVILGTALVFYLARRFRFMRSGKWNYQTGEQTPGSHRGAADWHRAGFHRPLAGMLVLMPLNFLLFFVLSRYRLTTLPDVLAPNLQAYSSWQLVEHWAEVLWVLLDAGTGIGAVRYFASYHSLYPHRAFSYFQFYSWWQLVMGAVQLGIVALLSATVIPGASFSHLSYFILIQSVIRFPGFLMVFVLLFRATQRLDYEQVLYFFLTYGSAAFQAVAYVIFKAWGTSLPALQQDQIAILGLGAGLYAAEWIVFFLGAFLYRRQRYTLEALFLPVSETQVGRQLLSFGIRAALGSLAVPLGAIIQLRVLDSVVSGQNPLWGNWIVAVQIASIFDILLQQFYRNLMPALSESIAFNYKTLLRYYMTQGVRYGMWLSVFIFAVFAALGQQVVGIVFTGVFQQVAEVLVLLLAVAAFRWGIWLVDALLLAAERPGLSSALIIMEQVLCVGGGLYLAPRWGISGLLSAYAIALLIRTLLSWILMQRMIIRVHIYIWQTLISPLISGGLIYYLVHVMLEISPPAWQTSLVITALLAGLWIYAFLTALFGGWDDAGMQELGRAVHLSSIGKPYAWGLWQCVRLGARISPLHGRFPIGIAGMAAEEAQAITFSRPANQ
;
A
#
# COMPACT_ATOMS: atom_id res chain seq x y z
N MET A 1 8.00 -7.33 -13.65
CA MET A 1 7.34 -8.57 -13.17
C MET A 1 5.85 -8.60 -13.46
N LEU A 2 5.02 -7.60 -13.10
CA LEU A 2 3.62 -7.54 -13.57
C LEU A 2 3.53 -7.64 -15.10
N CYS A 3 4.32 -6.84 -15.84
CA CYS A 3 4.40 -6.95 -17.31
C CYS A 3 4.98 -8.28 -17.79
N CYS A 4 5.92 -8.90 -17.06
CA CYS A 4 6.54 -10.18 -17.47
C CYS A 4 5.62 -11.38 -17.20
N VAL A 5 4.85 -11.34 -16.11
CA VAL A 5 3.82 -12.33 -15.75
C VAL A 5 2.61 -12.18 -16.70
N LEU A 6 2.25 -10.94 -17.04
CA LEU A 6 1.26 -10.64 -18.08
C LEU A 6 1.72 -11.08 -19.47
N LEU A 7 3.02 -10.97 -19.79
CA LEU A 7 3.60 -11.43 -21.05
C LEU A 7 3.71 -12.96 -21.12
N SER A 8 3.95 -13.65 -19.99
CA SER A 8 4.10 -15.11 -19.97
C SER A 8 2.79 -15.89 -20.09
N THR A 9 1.63 -15.23 -20.02
CA THR A 9 0.30 -15.86 -20.11
C THR A 9 -0.47 -15.50 -21.38
N MET A 10 0.15 -14.83 -22.36
CA MET A 10 -0.57 -14.39 -23.57
C MET A 10 -0.58 -15.45 -24.69
N PRO A 11 -1.74 -15.94 -25.14
CA PRO A 11 -1.88 -16.46 -26.49
C PRO A 11 -1.91 -15.29 -27.50
N SER A 12 -0.94 -15.30 -28.42
CA SER A 12 -0.80 -14.34 -29.52
C SER A 12 -2.04 -14.33 -30.42
N ALA A 13 -2.84 -13.27 -30.36
CA ALA A 13 -3.77 -12.92 -31.44
C ALA A 13 -4.10 -11.41 -31.41
N THR A 14 -3.23 -10.60 -32.01
CA THR A 14 -3.55 -9.21 -32.36
C THR A 14 -4.41 -9.20 -33.61
N ALA A 15 -5.72 -9.38 -33.45
CA ALA A 15 -6.69 -9.12 -34.51
C ALA A 15 -7.16 -7.66 -34.41
N LEU A 16 -6.76 -6.83 -35.38
CA LEU A 16 -7.32 -5.48 -35.58
C LEU A 16 -8.79 -5.61 -36.01
N ALA A 17 -9.72 -5.38 -35.09
CA ALA A 17 -11.14 -5.40 -35.38
C ALA A 17 -11.57 -4.11 -36.11
N GLN A 18 -12.10 -4.25 -37.32
CA GLN A 18 -12.91 -3.21 -37.99
C GLN A 18 -14.30 -3.17 -37.35
N ALA A 19 -14.86 -1.96 -37.15
CA ALA A 19 -16.17 -1.78 -36.52
C ALA A 19 -17.30 -2.41 -37.36
N PRO A 20 -18.28 -3.09 -36.73
CA PRO A 20 -19.44 -3.64 -37.43
C PRO A 20 -20.34 -2.50 -37.96
N THR A 21 -20.84 -2.65 -39.19
CA THR A 21 -21.57 -1.61 -39.94
C THR A 21 -23.09 -1.65 -39.78
N THR A 22 -23.65 -2.57 -38.98
CA THR A 22 -25.11 -2.73 -38.79
C THR A 22 -25.45 -2.98 -37.33
N SER A 23 -26.42 -2.23 -36.79
CA SER A 23 -26.95 -2.39 -35.42
C SER A 23 -27.68 -3.73 -35.23
N ILE A 24 -27.71 -4.24 -34.00
CA ILE A 24 -28.55 -5.39 -33.60
C ILE A 24 -29.87 -4.85 -33.07
N GLY A 25 -30.98 -5.23 -33.72
CA GLY A 25 -32.32 -4.92 -33.24
C GLY A 25 -32.70 -5.84 -32.07
N VAL A 26 -33.03 -5.27 -30.91
CA VAL A 26 -33.39 -6.01 -29.69
C VAL A 26 -34.81 -5.69 -29.28
N TYR A 27 -35.65 -6.72 -29.16
CA TYR A 27 -36.94 -6.60 -28.50
C TYR A 27 -36.76 -6.93 -27.02
N TYR A 28 -36.88 -5.92 -26.18
CA TYR A 28 -36.64 -6.03 -24.74
C TYR A 28 -37.97 -6.17 -23.98
N ILE A 29 -38.07 -7.22 -23.16
CA ILE A 29 -39.24 -7.51 -22.33
C ILE A 29 -38.75 -7.63 -20.88
N GLY A 30 -39.02 -6.62 -20.05
CA GLY A 30 -38.54 -6.55 -18.67
C GLY A 30 -38.70 -5.17 -18.05
N PRO A 31 -38.33 -5.01 -16.77
CA PRO A 31 -38.30 -3.71 -16.10
C PRO A 31 -37.22 -2.79 -16.71
N GLU A 32 -37.35 -1.47 -16.55
CA GLU A 32 -36.30 -0.51 -16.91
C GLU A 32 -35.22 -0.48 -15.82
N ASP A 33 -34.35 -1.49 -15.84
CA ASP A 33 -33.27 -1.72 -14.87
C ASP A 33 -31.87 -1.63 -15.53
N GLY A 34 -30.83 -2.14 -14.85
CA GLY A 34 -29.46 -2.13 -15.35
C GLY A 34 -29.27 -2.86 -16.69
N VAL A 35 -30.09 -3.86 -17.02
CA VAL A 35 -30.02 -4.57 -18.31
C VAL A 35 -30.59 -3.68 -19.41
N ALA A 36 -31.72 -3.02 -19.16
CA ALA A 36 -32.30 -2.04 -20.08
C ALA A 36 -31.35 -0.86 -20.32
N GLU A 37 -30.73 -0.34 -19.26
CA GLU A 37 -29.71 0.71 -19.33
C GLU A 37 -28.51 0.26 -20.17
N ALA A 38 -27.97 -0.93 -19.94
CA ALA A 38 -26.85 -1.48 -20.70
C ALA A 38 -27.16 -1.58 -22.21
N ILE A 39 -28.38 -1.98 -22.56
CA ILE A 39 -28.86 -2.04 -23.95
C ILE A 39 -28.90 -0.64 -24.57
N ASN A 40 -29.45 0.35 -23.85
CA ASN A 40 -29.55 1.73 -24.31
C ASN A 40 -28.17 2.36 -24.51
N LEU A 41 -27.25 2.11 -23.58
CA LEU A 41 -25.88 2.60 -23.62
C LEU A 41 -25.08 1.98 -24.78
N ALA A 42 -25.39 0.76 -25.21
CA ALA A 42 -24.69 0.08 -26.30
C ALA A 42 -24.97 0.66 -27.71
N HIS A 43 -25.75 1.74 -27.84
CA HIS A 43 -25.97 2.45 -29.11
C HIS A 43 -24.64 2.97 -29.71
N PRO A 44 -24.40 2.82 -31.04
CA PRO A 44 -25.30 2.33 -32.09
C PRO A 44 -25.23 0.83 -32.36
N TYR A 45 -24.53 0.04 -31.55
CA TYR A 45 -24.31 -1.40 -31.83
C TYR A 45 -25.53 -2.25 -31.49
N ILE A 46 -26.30 -1.83 -30.49
CA ILE A 46 -27.58 -2.40 -30.12
C ILE A 46 -28.62 -1.28 -30.16
N VAL A 47 -29.80 -1.58 -30.71
CA VAL A 47 -30.94 -0.65 -30.80
C VAL A 47 -32.18 -1.38 -30.35
N ARG A 48 -32.94 -0.80 -29.41
CA ARG A 48 -34.25 -1.32 -29.02
C ARG A 48 -35.24 -1.11 -30.17
N VAL A 49 -36.00 -2.16 -30.46
CA VAL A 49 -37.10 -2.11 -31.44
C VAL A 49 -38.43 -2.30 -30.72
N ASP A 50 -39.45 -1.59 -31.18
CA ASP A 50 -40.79 -1.64 -30.56
C ASP A 50 -41.64 -2.82 -31.06
N GLN A 51 -41.18 -3.50 -32.12
CA GLN A 51 -41.88 -4.63 -32.75
C GLN A 51 -40.99 -5.88 -32.76
N PRO A 52 -41.51 -7.05 -32.35
CA PRO A 52 -40.73 -8.29 -32.29
C PRO A 52 -40.28 -8.77 -33.68
N GLU A 53 -41.02 -8.43 -34.74
CA GLU A 53 -40.69 -8.79 -36.13
C GLU A 53 -39.43 -8.10 -36.65
N LEU A 54 -39.06 -6.96 -36.06
CA LEU A 54 -37.86 -6.19 -36.40
C LEU A 54 -36.64 -6.64 -35.57
N ALA A 55 -36.83 -7.57 -34.64
CA ALA A 55 -35.81 -7.99 -33.69
C ALA A 55 -34.95 -9.13 -34.23
N GLN A 56 -33.65 -9.02 -33.99
CA GLN A 56 -32.68 -10.10 -34.20
C GLN A 56 -32.48 -10.92 -32.92
N VAL A 57 -32.74 -10.31 -31.77
CA VAL A 57 -32.65 -10.95 -30.45
C VAL A 57 -33.83 -10.50 -29.59
N ILE A 58 -34.47 -11.47 -28.93
CA ILE A 58 -35.40 -11.21 -27.83
C ILE A 58 -34.63 -11.30 -26.52
N VAL A 59 -34.75 -10.27 -25.67
CA VAL A 59 -34.21 -10.26 -24.32
C VAL A 59 -35.37 -10.33 -23.34
N LEU A 60 -35.44 -11.44 -22.59
CA LEU A 60 -36.38 -11.61 -21.49
C LEU A 60 -35.64 -11.33 -20.19
N ASN A 61 -36.01 -10.28 -19.49
CA ASN A 61 -35.40 -9.90 -18.23
C ASN A 61 -36.43 -9.87 -17.10
N ASN A 62 -36.42 -10.90 -16.25
CA ASN A 62 -37.27 -11.02 -15.07
C ASN A 62 -38.73 -10.54 -15.27
N ALA A 63 -39.34 -10.88 -16.40
CA ALA A 63 -40.65 -10.35 -16.80
C ALA A 63 -41.75 -11.40 -16.63
N SER A 64 -42.90 -11.01 -16.09
CA SER A 64 -44.10 -11.85 -16.15
C SER A 64 -44.69 -11.78 -17.57
N ILE A 65 -44.82 -12.94 -18.22
CA ILE A 65 -45.27 -13.07 -19.61
C ILE A 65 -46.49 -13.99 -19.64
N SER A 66 -47.55 -13.61 -20.35
CA SER A 66 -48.72 -14.48 -20.55
C SER A 66 -48.35 -15.73 -21.33
N GLU A 67 -49.11 -16.82 -21.14
CA GLU A 67 -48.91 -18.07 -21.88
C GLU A 67 -48.95 -17.88 -23.40
N GLU A 68 -49.86 -17.06 -23.91
CA GLU A 68 -49.95 -16.71 -25.33
C GLU A 68 -48.67 -15.99 -25.84
N GLY A 69 -48.09 -15.12 -25.02
CA GLY A 69 -46.83 -14.45 -25.34
C GLY A 69 -45.65 -15.42 -25.35
N LEU A 70 -45.56 -16.32 -24.37
CA LEU A 70 -44.51 -17.35 -24.31
C LEU A 70 -44.56 -18.30 -25.52
N GLN A 71 -45.76 -18.66 -25.97
CA GLN A 71 -45.94 -19.46 -27.18
C GLN A 71 -45.50 -18.70 -28.44
N PHE A 72 -45.93 -17.44 -28.59
CA PHE A 72 -45.54 -16.60 -29.72
C PHE A 72 -44.00 -16.41 -29.81
N TYR A 73 -43.34 -16.07 -28.71
CA TYR A 73 -41.88 -15.94 -28.70
C TYR A 73 -41.18 -17.30 -28.88
N GLY A 74 -41.73 -18.36 -28.30
CA GLY A 74 -41.23 -19.73 -28.44
C GLY A 74 -41.25 -20.20 -29.90
N ASP A 75 -42.30 -19.90 -30.66
CA ASP A 75 -42.38 -20.20 -32.10
C ASP A 75 -41.25 -19.52 -32.89
N GLN A 76 -41.03 -18.22 -32.65
CA GLN A 76 -39.99 -17.44 -33.33
C GLN A 76 -38.57 -17.95 -33.02
N VAL A 77 -38.34 -18.38 -31.78
CA VAL A 77 -37.05 -18.92 -31.32
C VAL A 77 -36.84 -20.36 -31.81
N ARG A 78 -37.89 -21.18 -31.91
CA ARG A 78 -37.83 -22.56 -32.44
C ARG A 78 -37.55 -22.60 -33.93
N ASP A 79 -38.07 -21.63 -34.68
CA ASP A 79 -37.82 -21.47 -36.12
C ASP A 79 -36.38 -20.99 -36.44
N ASN A 80 -35.51 -20.83 -35.42
CA ASN A 80 -34.13 -20.31 -35.52
C ASN A 80 -34.03 -18.94 -36.22
N ARG A 81 -35.11 -18.15 -36.23
CA ARG A 81 -35.16 -16.82 -36.88
C ARG A 81 -34.62 -15.71 -35.99
N ILE A 82 -34.72 -15.88 -34.66
CA ILE A 82 -34.38 -14.86 -33.66
C ILE A 82 -33.58 -15.50 -32.52
N GLY A 83 -32.52 -14.83 -32.06
CA GLY A 83 -31.76 -15.22 -30.86
C GLY A 83 -32.53 -14.94 -29.57
N LEU A 84 -32.17 -15.61 -28.47
CA LEU A 84 -32.85 -15.43 -27.18
C LEU A 84 -31.84 -15.28 -26.04
N VAL A 85 -31.99 -14.24 -25.23
CA VAL A 85 -31.26 -14.09 -23.96
C VAL A 85 -32.27 -14.03 -22.83
N ILE A 86 -32.15 -14.93 -21.85
CA ILE A 86 -32.99 -14.97 -20.66
C ILE A 86 -32.16 -14.55 -19.45
N PHE A 87 -32.54 -13.46 -18.81
CA PHE A 87 -32.10 -13.09 -17.47
C PHE A 87 -33.16 -13.57 -16.47
N CYS A 88 -32.80 -14.57 -15.69
CA CYS A 88 -33.66 -15.12 -14.65
C CYS A 88 -33.80 -14.13 -13.49
N GLY A 89 -34.94 -14.14 -12.82
CA GLY A 89 -35.22 -13.40 -11.61
C GLY A 89 -36.30 -14.05 -10.77
N ASN A 90 -36.88 -13.28 -9.85
CA ASN A 90 -37.94 -13.74 -8.96
C ASN A 90 -39.29 -13.98 -9.68
N MET A 91 -39.57 -13.21 -10.74
CA MET A 91 -40.80 -13.27 -11.56
C MET A 91 -40.66 -14.18 -12.77
N PHE A 92 -39.46 -14.48 -13.26
CA PHE A 92 -39.29 -15.36 -14.41
C PHE A 92 -37.98 -16.14 -14.38
N PRO A 93 -37.96 -17.46 -14.65
CA PRO A 93 -39.11 -18.35 -14.85
C PRO A 93 -39.88 -18.63 -13.55
N GLU A 94 -41.22 -18.67 -13.61
CA GLU A 94 -42.09 -19.06 -12.49
C GLU A 94 -42.09 -20.59 -12.31
N GLY A 95 -42.03 -21.33 -13.42
CA GLY A 95 -42.00 -22.78 -13.42
C GLY A 95 -41.30 -23.42 -14.63
N LEU A 96 -41.28 -24.76 -14.66
CA LEU A 96 -40.71 -25.54 -15.76
C LEU A 96 -41.52 -25.41 -17.07
N THR A 97 -42.82 -25.10 -16.95
CA THR A 97 -43.74 -24.88 -18.06
C THR A 97 -43.32 -23.71 -18.94
N ASP A 98 -42.77 -22.65 -18.34
CA ASP A 98 -42.41 -21.41 -19.05
C ASP A 98 -41.19 -21.63 -19.94
N LEU A 99 -40.18 -22.32 -19.39
CA LEU A 99 -38.99 -22.75 -20.15
C LEU A 99 -39.37 -23.76 -21.23
N GLY A 100 -40.35 -24.63 -20.95
CA GLY A 100 -40.89 -25.58 -21.92
C GLY A 100 -41.62 -24.93 -23.08
N ALA A 101 -42.42 -23.90 -22.82
CA ALA A 101 -43.12 -23.12 -23.84
C ALA A 101 -42.14 -22.38 -24.77
N LEU A 102 -41.10 -21.76 -24.21
CA LEU A 102 -40.09 -21.01 -24.98
C LEU A 102 -39.12 -21.90 -25.75
N MET A 103 -38.64 -22.99 -25.14
CA MET A 103 -37.61 -23.84 -25.75
C MET A 103 -38.16 -25.05 -26.49
N GLY A 104 -39.44 -25.40 -26.28
CA GLY A 104 -40.09 -26.58 -26.86
C GLY A 104 -39.69 -27.90 -26.19
N ILE A 105 -39.13 -27.86 -24.98
CA ILE A 105 -38.57 -29.03 -24.29
C ILE A 105 -39.01 -29.01 -22.83
N SER A 106 -39.61 -30.10 -22.32
CA SER A 106 -40.18 -30.14 -20.96
C SER A 106 -39.25 -30.71 -19.88
N ALA A 107 -38.05 -31.18 -20.24
CA ALA A 107 -37.13 -31.88 -19.33
C ALA A 107 -36.09 -30.95 -18.69
N PHE A 108 -36.51 -29.99 -17.86
CA PHE A 108 -35.59 -29.13 -17.10
C PHE A 108 -35.68 -29.42 -15.60
N GLY A 109 -34.55 -29.37 -14.89
CA GLY A 109 -34.52 -29.16 -13.44
C GLY A 109 -34.38 -27.67 -13.13
N LEU A 110 -35.10 -27.17 -12.13
CA LEU A 110 -35.05 -25.77 -11.71
C LEU A 110 -34.92 -25.69 -10.19
N THR A 111 -33.94 -24.94 -9.70
CA THR A 111 -33.74 -24.72 -8.27
C THR A 111 -33.32 -23.28 -8.01
N ARG A 112 -33.99 -22.61 -7.06
CA ARG A 112 -33.64 -21.24 -6.64
C ARG A 112 -32.72 -21.32 -5.43
N ILE A 113 -31.62 -20.57 -5.46
CA ILE A 113 -30.57 -20.56 -4.44
C ILE A 113 -30.26 -19.12 -4.08
N GLN A 114 -30.02 -18.84 -2.80
CA GLN A 114 -29.64 -17.51 -2.29
C GLN A 114 -28.31 -17.49 -1.55
N THR A 115 -27.64 -18.64 -1.43
CA THR A 115 -26.33 -18.71 -0.77
C THR A 115 -25.25 -18.11 -1.66
N PRO A 116 -24.32 -17.30 -1.12
CA PRO A 116 -23.23 -16.72 -1.90
C PRO A 116 -22.37 -17.81 -2.55
N ALA A 117 -21.96 -17.56 -3.79
CA ALA A 117 -21.02 -18.42 -4.50
C ALA A 117 -20.12 -17.60 -5.42
N THR A 118 -18.83 -17.94 -5.45
CA THR A 118 -17.86 -17.39 -6.40
C THR A 118 -18.08 -17.99 -7.78
N VAL A 119 -17.98 -17.14 -8.80
CA VAL A 119 -18.16 -17.52 -10.20
C VAL A 119 -16.82 -17.90 -10.84
N VAL A 120 -16.81 -19.00 -11.60
CA VAL A 120 -15.64 -19.56 -12.26
C VAL A 120 -15.96 -19.87 -13.73
N ALA A 121 -15.01 -19.60 -14.62
CA ALA A 121 -15.10 -20.03 -16.00
C ALA A 121 -14.62 -21.49 -16.13
N GLU A 122 -15.38 -22.35 -16.82
CA GLU A 122 -14.93 -23.71 -17.15
C GLU A 122 -13.75 -23.68 -18.14
N GLU A 123 -12.84 -24.67 -18.09
CA GLU A 123 -11.62 -24.73 -18.95
C GLU A 123 -11.88 -24.79 -20.48
N LYS A 124 -13.13 -24.90 -20.93
CA LYS A 124 -13.48 -24.95 -22.36
C LYS A 124 -13.51 -23.56 -22.97
N SER A 125 -12.57 -23.28 -23.88
CA SER A 125 -12.37 -21.98 -24.54
C SER A 125 -13.59 -21.48 -25.36
N ASP A 126 -14.58 -20.89 -24.68
CA ASP A 126 -15.64 -20.11 -25.32
C ASP A 126 -15.22 -18.64 -25.47
N GLY A 127 -15.74 -17.96 -26.50
CA GLY A 127 -15.47 -16.54 -26.75
C GLY A 127 -15.84 -15.63 -25.57
N LEU A 128 -16.89 -15.99 -24.82
CA LEU A 128 -17.35 -15.24 -23.64
C LEU A 128 -16.36 -15.32 -22.46
N GLN A 129 -15.59 -16.40 -22.35
CA GLN A 129 -14.60 -16.57 -21.29
C GLN A 129 -13.27 -15.85 -21.58
N ARG A 130 -12.95 -15.61 -22.86
CA ARG A 130 -11.66 -15.03 -23.26
C ARG A 130 -11.53 -13.54 -22.96
N PHE A 131 -12.64 -12.80 -23.05
CA PHE A 131 -12.64 -11.32 -22.99
C PHE A 131 -13.13 -10.74 -21.67
N ILE A 132 -13.59 -11.58 -20.75
CA ILE A 132 -14.09 -11.20 -19.43
C ILE A 132 -13.24 -11.91 -18.38
N THR A 133 -12.73 -11.15 -17.41
CA THR A 133 -11.99 -11.73 -16.28
C THR A 133 -12.96 -12.17 -15.19
N TRP A 134 -13.43 -13.40 -15.29
CA TRP A 134 -14.41 -13.98 -14.36
C TRP A 134 -13.94 -14.05 -12.91
N SER A 135 -12.62 -14.13 -12.68
CA SER A 135 -12.05 -14.02 -11.32
C SER A 135 -12.18 -12.62 -10.69
N SER A 136 -12.64 -11.62 -11.46
CA SER A 136 -13.00 -10.30 -10.95
C SER A 136 -14.51 -10.12 -10.78
N ALA A 137 -15.33 -11.11 -11.14
CA ALA A 137 -16.78 -11.03 -10.96
C ALA A 137 -17.13 -11.03 -9.46
N PRO A 138 -18.12 -10.24 -9.02
CA PRO A 138 -18.63 -10.33 -7.66
C PRO A 138 -19.21 -11.72 -7.36
N GLU A 139 -19.30 -12.08 -6.09
CA GLU A 139 -20.06 -13.26 -5.67
C GLU A 139 -21.51 -13.14 -6.13
N ILE A 140 -22.12 -14.29 -6.44
CA ILE A 140 -23.53 -14.36 -6.82
C ILE A 140 -24.35 -14.99 -5.70
N TYR A 141 -25.35 -14.26 -5.22
CA TYR A 141 -26.24 -14.65 -4.13
C TYR A 141 -27.50 -15.30 -4.70
N ALA A 142 -28.46 -14.47 -5.12
CA ALA A 142 -29.73 -14.93 -5.66
C ALA A 142 -29.56 -15.42 -7.11
N ARG A 143 -29.91 -16.69 -7.35
CA ARG A 143 -29.82 -17.32 -8.68
C ARG A 143 -30.82 -18.45 -8.86
N THR A 144 -31.25 -18.65 -10.11
CA THR A 144 -31.98 -19.81 -10.59
C THR A 144 -31.02 -20.75 -11.32
N VAL A 145 -30.82 -21.94 -10.75
CA VAL A 145 -30.03 -23.01 -11.36
C VAL A 145 -30.94 -23.86 -12.25
N ILE A 146 -30.66 -23.89 -13.55
CA ILE A 146 -31.40 -24.69 -14.54
C ILE A 146 -30.51 -25.84 -15.02
N LEU A 147 -31.01 -27.08 -14.93
CA LEU A 147 -30.26 -28.29 -15.25
C LEU A 147 -30.92 -29.06 -16.38
N ASN A 148 -30.18 -29.23 -17.47
CA ASN A 148 -30.46 -30.20 -18.52
C ASN A 148 -29.15 -30.53 -19.25
N PRO A 149 -28.46 -31.63 -18.88
CA PRO A 149 -27.11 -31.92 -19.37
C PRO A 149 -27.04 -32.27 -20.87
N ASN A 150 -28.18 -32.62 -21.46
CA ASN A 150 -28.26 -32.98 -22.88
C ASN A 150 -28.31 -31.74 -23.79
N ILE A 151 -28.97 -30.68 -23.31
CA ILE A 151 -29.31 -29.50 -24.13
C ILE A 151 -28.57 -28.24 -23.68
N LEU A 152 -28.30 -28.09 -22.38
CA LEU A 152 -27.61 -26.91 -21.84
C LEU A 152 -26.12 -27.20 -21.70
N LEU A 153 -25.31 -26.32 -22.30
CA LEU A 153 -23.88 -26.25 -22.09
C LEU A 153 -23.60 -25.16 -21.05
N PRO A 154 -23.13 -25.49 -19.83
CA PRO A 154 -22.63 -24.48 -18.91
C PRO A 154 -21.42 -23.77 -19.54
N LEU A 155 -21.48 -22.44 -19.58
CA LEU A 155 -20.34 -21.60 -19.97
C LEU A 155 -19.61 -21.09 -18.74
N ILE A 156 -20.38 -20.70 -17.73
CA ILE A 156 -19.89 -20.15 -16.47
C ILE A 156 -20.60 -20.87 -15.34
N THR A 157 -19.84 -21.33 -14.35
CA THR A 157 -20.32 -22.10 -13.20
C THR A 157 -19.89 -21.44 -11.89
N THR A 158 -20.43 -21.91 -10.78
CA THR A 158 -19.90 -21.61 -9.45
C THR A 158 -18.74 -22.56 -9.12
N GLU A 159 -17.96 -22.26 -8.08
CA GLU A 159 -16.94 -23.20 -7.54
C GLU A 159 -17.53 -24.58 -7.18
N THR A 160 -18.82 -24.62 -6.83
CA THR A 160 -19.57 -25.85 -6.55
C THR A 160 -20.12 -26.55 -7.80
N GLY A 161 -19.79 -26.08 -9.00
CA GLY A 161 -20.21 -26.65 -10.28
C GLY A 161 -21.63 -26.31 -10.70
N GLN A 162 -22.29 -25.33 -10.06
CA GLN A 162 -23.65 -24.93 -10.42
C GLN A 162 -23.60 -23.97 -11.62
N PRO A 163 -24.41 -24.16 -12.67
CA PRO A 163 -24.41 -23.27 -13.82
C PRO A 163 -24.96 -21.88 -13.47
N VAL A 164 -24.26 -20.84 -13.93
CA VAL A 164 -24.65 -19.43 -13.83
C VAL A 164 -25.00 -18.85 -15.20
N ILE A 165 -24.20 -19.13 -16.23
CA ILE A 165 -24.49 -18.79 -17.62
C ILE A 165 -24.43 -20.04 -18.46
N GLN A 166 -25.46 -20.28 -19.26
CA GLN A 166 -25.61 -21.49 -20.08
C GLN A 166 -25.98 -21.13 -21.51
N ARG A 167 -25.55 -21.97 -22.46
CA ARG A 167 -25.92 -21.91 -23.87
C ARG A 167 -26.67 -23.17 -24.27
N VAL A 168 -27.72 -23.02 -25.07
CA VAL A 168 -28.46 -24.15 -25.66
C VAL A 168 -27.65 -24.74 -26.84
N ARG A 169 -27.45 -26.06 -26.85
CA ARG A 169 -26.72 -26.79 -27.89
C ARG A 169 -27.53 -26.86 -29.21
N GLY A 170 -26.81 -26.87 -30.34
CA GLY A 170 -27.38 -27.21 -31.65
C GLY A 170 -28.15 -26.10 -32.37
N ARG A 171 -28.03 -24.84 -31.95
CA ARG A 171 -28.63 -23.66 -32.62
C ARG A 171 -27.54 -22.70 -33.11
N GLU A 172 -27.21 -22.76 -34.40
CA GLU A 172 -26.11 -21.97 -34.98
C GLU A 172 -26.50 -20.60 -35.59
N PRO A 173 -27.71 -20.37 -36.17
CA PRO A 173 -28.09 -19.06 -36.68
C PRO A 173 -28.57 -18.07 -35.60
N GLY A 174 -29.28 -18.56 -34.57
CA GLY A 174 -29.76 -17.77 -33.43
C GLY A 174 -29.51 -18.55 -32.15
N GLN A 175 -28.60 -18.06 -31.30
CA GLN A 175 -28.24 -18.76 -30.08
C GLN A 175 -29.23 -18.42 -28.95
N THR A 176 -29.47 -19.39 -28.07
CA THR A 176 -30.23 -19.18 -26.83
C THR A 176 -29.28 -19.24 -25.65
N LEU A 177 -29.22 -18.15 -24.87
CA LEU A 177 -28.39 -17.99 -23.68
C LEU A 177 -29.28 -17.77 -22.45
N ILE A 178 -28.91 -18.41 -21.34
CA ILE A 178 -29.63 -18.34 -20.07
C ILE A 178 -28.65 -17.84 -19.01
N VAL A 179 -29.01 -16.74 -18.34
CA VAL A 179 -28.33 -16.17 -17.20
C VAL A 179 -29.16 -16.49 -15.96
N GLY A 180 -28.70 -17.47 -15.18
CA GLY A 180 -29.37 -17.90 -13.96
C GLY A 180 -29.28 -16.90 -12.82
N GLY A 181 -28.28 -16.02 -12.84
CA GLY A 181 -28.09 -14.96 -11.84
C GLY A 181 -29.16 -13.88 -11.89
N TRP A 182 -29.72 -13.51 -10.73
CA TRP A 182 -30.70 -12.43 -10.63
C TRP A 182 -29.95 -11.09 -10.52
N LEU A 183 -29.55 -10.54 -11.67
CA LEU A 183 -28.66 -9.36 -11.71
C LEU A 183 -29.32 -8.07 -11.21
N ASP A 184 -30.64 -8.05 -11.13
CA ASP A 184 -31.48 -6.96 -10.64
C ASP A 184 -31.84 -7.09 -9.14
N ASP A 185 -31.53 -8.23 -8.51
CA ASP A 185 -31.84 -8.48 -7.10
C ASP A 185 -30.92 -7.65 -6.18
N PRO A 186 -31.45 -7.04 -5.08
CA PRO A 186 -30.65 -6.27 -4.14
C PRO A 186 -29.44 -7.03 -3.56
N ALA A 187 -29.52 -8.36 -3.44
CA ALA A 187 -28.42 -9.20 -2.97
C ALA A 187 -27.25 -9.26 -3.98
N ASN A 188 -27.51 -8.97 -5.26
CA ASN A 188 -26.52 -8.97 -6.34
C ASN A 188 -26.19 -7.56 -6.86
N ALA A 189 -26.55 -6.49 -6.13
CA ALA A 189 -26.36 -5.11 -6.57
C ALA A 189 -24.91 -4.78 -7.01
N SER A 190 -23.91 -5.45 -6.43
CA SER A 190 -22.49 -5.32 -6.79
C SER A 190 -22.17 -5.69 -8.25
N TRP A 191 -23.03 -6.46 -8.93
CA TRP A 191 -22.84 -6.83 -10.33
C TRP A 191 -23.01 -5.66 -11.28
N VAL A 192 -23.87 -4.69 -10.97
CA VAL A 192 -24.07 -3.51 -11.81
C VAL A 192 -22.82 -2.63 -11.82
N ASP A 193 -22.12 -2.56 -10.69
CA ASP A 193 -20.86 -1.82 -10.52
C ASP A 193 -19.64 -2.54 -11.13
N TRP A 194 -19.82 -3.77 -11.61
CA TRP A 194 -18.73 -4.55 -12.19
C TRP A 194 -18.27 -3.93 -13.53
N PRO A 195 -16.95 -3.68 -13.75
CA PRO A 195 -16.48 -3.05 -14.99
C PRO A 195 -16.86 -3.78 -16.29
N TYR A 196 -17.18 -5.07 -16.21
CA TYR A 196 -17.61 -5.88 -17.35
C TYR A 196 -19.13 -5.97 -17.51
N TYR A 197 -19.94 -5.45 -16.59
CA TYR A 197 -21.41 -5.61 -16.59
C TYR A 197 -22.06 -5.20 -17.91
N HIS A 198 -21.89 -3.95 -18.34
CA HIS A 198 -22.45 -3.47 -19.61
C HIS A 198 -21.92 -4.25 -20.82
N TYR A 199 -20.65 -4.64 -20.78
CA TYR A 199 -20.05 -5.44 -21.84
C TYR A 199 -20.56 -6.88 -21.85
N LEU A 200 -20.87 -7.47 -20.69
CA LEU A 200 -21.47 -8.80 -20.57
C LEU A 200 -22.84 -8.80 -21.23
N VAL A 201 -23.70 -7.82 -20.95
CA VAL A 201 -25.02 -7.68 -21.59
C VAL A 201 -24.87 -7.55 -23.11
N TYR A 202 -24.00 -6.63 -23.57
CA TYR A 202 -23.68 -6.49 -25.00
C TYR A 202 -23.20 -7.81 -25.61
N ARG A 203 -22.30 -8.52 -24.93
CA ARG A 203 -21.68 -9.75 -25.42
C ARG A 203 -22.70 -10.88 -25.53
N LEU A 204 -23.55 -11.05 -24.53
CA LEU A 204 -24.63 -12.05 -24.54
C LEU A 204 -25.60 -11.81 -25.70
N ILE A 205 -26.00 -10.56 -25.92
CA ILE A 205 -26.90 -10.21 -27.03
C ILE A 205 -26.20 -10.40 -28.38
N ALA A 206 -24.93 -10.00 -28.51
CA ALA A 206 -24.18 -10.16 -29.76
C ALA A 206 -23.90 -11.63 -30.11
N ASP A 207 -23.62 -12.47 -29.09
CA ASP A 207 -23.50 -13.93 -29.25
C ASP A 207 -24.86 -14.56 -29.59
N ALA A 208 -25.97 -14.13 -28.96
CA ALA A 208 -27.33 -14.57 -29.28
C ALA A 208 -27.74 -14.27 -30.72
N ALA A 209 -27.35 -13.10 -31.23
CA ALA A 209 -27.57 -12.68 -32.62
C ALA A 209 -26.71 -13.44 -33.66
N GLY A 210 -25.85 -14.38 -33.24
CA GLY A 210 -25.00 -15.17 -34.15
C GLY A 210 -23.96 -14.32 -34.89
N ARG A 211 -23.51 -13.20 -34.33
CA ARG A 211 -22.57 -12.29 -35.01
C ARG A 211 -21.19 -12.92 -35.14
N SER A 212 -20.67 -12.96 -36.37
CA SER A 212 -19.31 -13.46 -36.66
C SER A 212 -18.19 -12.53 -36.17
N ARG A 213 -18.50 -11.26 -35.89
CA ARG A 213 -17.55 -10.25 -35.39
C ARG A 213 -18.18 -9.48 -34.25
N ILE A 214 -17.63 -9.66 -33.06
CA ILE A 214 -18.08 -9.00 -31.83
C ILE A 214 -16.95 -8.11 -31.33
N LEU A 215 -17.29 -6.92 -30.84
CA LEU A 215 -16.29 -5.99 -30.29
C LEU A 215 -15.58 -6.64 -29.10
N ASN A 216 -14.28 -6.42 -29.00
CA ASN A 216 -13.53 -6.74 -27.79
C ASN A 216 -13.88 -5.72 -26.70
N TYR A 217 -13.69 -6.08 -25.42
CA TYR A 217 -13.95 -5.18 -24.29
C TYR A 217 -13.30 -3.81 -24.48
N ALA A 218 -12.03 -3.78 -24.87
CA ALA A 218 -11.32 -2.53 -25.10
C ALA A 218 -11.84 -1.66 -26.25
N ASP A 219 -12.51 -2.23 -27.25
CA ASP A 219 -13.11 -1.45 -28.35
C ASP A 219 -14.59 -1.11 -28.07
N TYR A 220 -15.14 -1.57 -26.93
CA TYR A 220 -16.47 -1.19 -26.47
C TYR A 220 -16.46 0.27 -25.97
N PRO A 221 -17.38 1.15 -26.41
CA PRO A 221 -17.31 2.60 -26.14
C PRO A 221 -17.35 2.97 -24.65
N ILE A 222 -18.02 2.16 -23.83
CA ILE A 222 -18.24 2.42 -22.40
C ILE A 222 -17.29 1.59 -21.53
N SER A 223 -16.32 0.89 -22.14
CA SER A 223 -15.32 0.17 -21.38
C SER A 223 -14.46 1.12 -20.54
N ALA A 224 -14.01 0.62 -19.38
CA ALA A 224 -13.11 1.33 -18.48
C ALA A 224 -11.65 1.35 -19.00
N VAL A 225 -11.47 1.47 -20.31
CA VAL A 225 -10.18 1.37 -21.02
C VAL A 225 -9.98 2.62 -21.86
N PRO A 226 -8.74 3.12 -22.02
CA PRO A 226 -8.47 4.19 -22.96
C PRO A 226 -8.99 3.86 -24.37
N GLN A 227 -9.78 4.76 -24.94
CA GLN A 227 -10.34 4.65 -26.28
C GLN A 227 -9.28 4.93 -27.37
N ARG A 228 -9.53 4.53 -28.63
CA ARG A 228 -8.52 4.61 -29.72
C ARG A 228 -7.83 5.97 -29.84
N GLY A 229 -8.58 7.08 -29.78
CA GLY A 229 -8.00 8.43 -29.77
C GLY A 229 -7.17 8.72 -28.51
N GLY A 230 -7.69 8.34 -27.35
CA GLY A 230 -7.00 8.47 -26.06
C GLY A 230 -5.72 7.63 -25.95
N ARG A 231 -5.67 6.44 -26.57
CA ARG A 231 -4.48 5.57 -26.58
C ARG A 231 -3.27 6.25 -27.21
N TRP A 232 -3.47 6.89 -28.36
CA TRP A 232 -2.39 7.62 -29.03
C TRP A 232 -1.96 8.85 -28.23
N ALA A 233 -2.89 9.55 -27.59
CA ALA A 233 -2.56 10.65 -26.69
C ALA A 233 -1.74 10.18 -25.48
N ILE A 234 -2.11 9.06 -24.84
CA ILE A 234 -1.38 8.47 -23.72
C ILE A 234 0.01 8.01 -24.15
N ALA A 235 0.12 7.28 -25.25
CA ALA A 235 1.40 6.83 -25.79
C ALA A 235 2.31 8.02 -26.17
N GLY A 236 1.75 9.01 -26.86
CA GLY A 236 2.45 10.24 -27.24
C GLY A 236 2.91 11.04 -26.02
N THR A 237 2.08 11.14 -24.98
CA THR A 237 2.44 11.78 -23.70
C THR A 237 3.57 11.02 -23.02
N GLY A 238 3.50 9.69 -22.95
CA GLY A 238 4.56 8.86 -22.38
C GLY A 238 5.91 9.02 -23.09
N ILE A 239 5.91 8.98 -24.42
CA ILE A 239 7.11 9.25 -25.23
C ILE A 239 7.59 10.69 -25.00
N GLY A 240 6.67 11.65 -24.99
CA GLY A 240 6.96 13.06 -24.75
C GLY A 240 7.63 13.31 -23.40
N VAL A 241 7.20 12.61 -22.34
CA VAL A 241 7.82 12.69 -21.01
C VAL A 241 9.24 12.11 -21.03
N ILE A 242 9.46 10.97 -21.68
CA ILE A 242 10.81 10.38 -21.83
C ILE A 242 11.74 11.34 -22.59
N LEU A 243 11.33 11.77 -23.77
CA LEU A 243 12.13 12.64 -24.64
C LEU A 243 12.35 14.02 -24.01
N GLY A 244 11.32 14.59 -23.38
CA GLY A 244 11.40 15.86 -22.66
C GLY A 244 12.36 15.77 -21.48
N THR A 245 12.30 14.70 -20.71
CA THR A 245 13.23 14.47 -19.59
C THR A 245 14.67 14.27 -20.08
N ALA A 246 14.87 13.50 -21.16
CA ALA A 246 16.17 13.32 -21.78
C ALA A 246 16.73 14.65 -22.32
N LEU A 247 15.89 15.49 -22.92
CA LEU A 247 16.25 16.83 -23.38
C LEU A 247 16.65 17.73 -22.20
N VAL A 248 15.86 17.75 -21.12
CA VAL A 248 16.19 18.51 -19.89
C VAL A 248 17.52 18.06 -19.31
N PHE A 249 17.77 16.75 -19.23
CA PHE A 249 19.05 16.21 -18.77
C PHE A 249 20.22 16.60 -19.68
N TYR A 250 20.03 16.50 -21.01
CA TYR A 250 21.03 16.89 -22.00
C TYR A 250 21.36 18.39 -21.91
N LEU A 251 20.34 19.25 -21.86
CA LEU A 251 20.49 20.70 -21.72
C LEU A 251 21.19 21.05 -20.41
N ALA A 252 20.79 20.45 -19.29
CA ALA A 252 21.44 20.69 -18.00
C ALA A 252 22.93 20.32 -18.02
N ARG A 253 23.30 19.19 -18.66
CA ARG A 253 24.71 18.81 -18.85
C ARG A 253 25.45 19.78 -19.78
N ARG A 254 24.82 20.21 -20.88
CA ARG A 254 25.42 21.15 -21.84
C ARG A 254 25.63 22.53 -21.23
N PHE A 255 24.64 23.08 -20.52
CA PHE A 255 24.76 24.35 -19.80
C PHE A 255 25.90 24.33 -18.79
N ARG A 256 26.07 23.20 -18.09
CA ARG A 256 27.18 23.03 -17.17
C ARG A 256 28.54 23.01 -17.88
N PHE A 257 28.65 22.30 -18.99
CA PHE A 257 29.89 22.27 -19.79
C PHE A 257 30.31 23.68 -20.24
N MET A 258 29.34 24.56 -20.56
CA MET A 258 29.60 25.94 -20.98
C MET A 258 29.95 26.90 -19.83
N ARG A 259 29.54 26.61 -18.58
CA ARG A 259 29.80 27.45 -17.39
C ARG A 259 30.82 26.79 -16.44
N SER A 260 32.01 26.47 -16.93
CA SER A 260 33.08 25.77 -16.17
C SER A 260 33.72 26.57 -15.03
N GLY A 261 33.11 27.67 -14.56
CA GLY A 261 33.56 28.44 -13.41
C GLY A 261 33.37 27.66 -12.10
N LYS A 262 34.33 27.78 -11.18
CA LYS A 262 34.32 27.12 -9.86
C LYS A 262 33.04 27.46 -9.12
N TRP A 263 32.16 26.47 -8.95
CA TRP A 263 30.95 26.64 -8.14
C TRP A 263 31.36 26.71 -6.68
N ASN A 264 31.16 27.86 -6.04
CA ASN A 264 31.20 27.91 -4.59
C ASN A 264 29.94 27.18 -4.12
N TYR A 265 30.13 25.95 -3.66
CA TYR A 265 29.24 25.34 -2.68
C TYR A 265 29.38 26.20 -1.44
N GLN A 266 28.77 27.38 -1.40
CA GLN A 266 28.67 28.16 -0.19
C GLN A 266 27.85 27.28 0.77
N THR A 267 28.57 26.46 1.53
CA THR A 267 28.18 26.07 2.87
C THR A 267 27.87 27.37 3.55
N GLY A 268 26.58 27.68 3.70
CA GLY A 268 26.12 28.98 4.19
C GLY A 268 26.97 29.40 5.38
N GLU A 269 27.39 30.67 5.37
CA GLU A 269 28.13 31.28 6.47
C GLU A 269 27.59 30.78 7.81
N GLN A 270 28.39 29.97 8.51
CA GLN A 270 28.14 29.60 9.89
C GLN A 270 28.48 30.80 10.76
N THR A 271 27.75 31.91 10.63
CA THR A 271 27.70 32.87 11.73
C THR A 271 27.04 32.15 12.92
N PRO A 272 27.66 32.10 14.11
CA PRO A 272 27.04 31.57 15.31
C PRO A 272 25.88 32.48 15.73
N GLY A 273 24.74 32.34 15.05
CA GLY A 273 23.51 33.02 15.38
C GLY A 273 22.92 32.42 16.64
N SER A 274 23.24 33.03 17.78
CA SER A 274 22.54 33.25 19.08
C SER A 274 21.43 32.31 19.61
N HIS A 275 20.90 31.34 18.87
CA HIS A 275 19.96 30.35 19.38
C HIS A 275 20.72 29.08 19.81
N ARG A 276 20.79 28.85 21.14
CA ARG A 276 21.43 27.66 21.76
C ARG A 276 21.05 26.33 21.08
N GLY A 277 19.83 26.20 20.53
CA GLY A 277 19.37 24.98 19.84
C GLY A 277 20.02 24.68 18.48
N ALA A 278 20.58 25.66 17.76
CA ALA A 278 21.26 25.41 16.50
C ALA A 278 22.65 24.77 16.73
N ALA A 279 23.36 25.18 17.78
CA ALA A 279 24.67 24.66 18.15
C ALA A 279 24.63 23.18 18.57
N ASP A 280 23.55 22.73 19.23
CA ASP A 280 23.43 21.36 19.72
C ASP A 280 23.14 20.34 18.61
N TRP A 281 22.53 20.74 17.48
CA TRP A 281 22.45 19.90 16.27
C TRP A 281 23.84 19.68 15.63
N HIS A 282 24.78 20.62 15.79
CA HIS A 282 26.14 20.47 15.27
C HIS A 282 27.01 19.52 16.08
N ARG A 283 26.69 19.28 17.35
CA ARG A 283 27.40 18.32 18.21
C ARG A 283 27.00 16.89 17.90
N ALA A 284 27.95 16.03 17.56
CA ALA A 284 27.67 14.62 17.35
C ALA A 284 27.30 13.95 18.68
N GLY A 285 26.42 12.96 18.63
CA GLY A 285 25.87 12.31 19.81
C GLY A 285 24.54 11.66 19.52
N PHE A 286 24.13 10.76 20.42
CA PHE A 286 22.88 10.01 20.27
C PHE A 286 21.64 10.87 20.58
N HIS A 287 21.84 12.04 21.22
CA HIS A 287 20.78 13.03 21.39
C HIS A 287 20.13 13.48 20.07
N ARG A 288 20.83 13.40 18.92
CA ARG A 288 20.25 13.72 17.60
C ARG A 288 19.14 12.73 17.19
N PRO A 289 19.41 11.42 16.96
CA PRO A 289 18.35 10.45 16.62
C PRO A 289 17.25 10.37 17.68
N LEU A 290 17.61 10.51 18.96
CA LEU A 290 16.65 10.59 20.05
C LEU A 290 15.73 11.82 19.92
N ALA A 291 16.28 12.99 19.60
CA ALA A 291 15.50 14.20 19.39
C ALA A 291 14.52 14.04 18.23
N GLY A 292 14.97 13.46 17.11
CA GLY A 292 14.13 13.16 15.95
C GLY A 292 12.90 12.35 16.32
N MET A 293 13.09 11.26 17.06
CA MET A 293 11.97 10.45 17.58
C MET A 293 11.00 11.27 18.44
N LEU A 294 11.52 12.13 19.32
CA LEU A 294 10.72 12.95 20.23
C LEU A 294 9.96 14.11 19.56
N VAL A 295 10.33 14.53 18.34
CA VAL A 295 9.63 15.64 17.64
C VAL A 295 8.16 15.31 17.42
N LEU A 296 7.87 14.10 16.93
CA LEU A 296 6.52 13.71 16.51
C LEU A 296 5.91 12.57 17.30
N MET A 297 6.65 11.91 18.19
CA MET A 297 6.12 10.79 18.99
C MET A 297 4.71 11.02 19.57
N PRO A 298 4.40 12.10 20.33
CA PRO A 298 3.07 12.29 20.90
C PRO A 298 1.99 12.47 19.82
N LEU A 299 2.33 13.17 18.74
CA LEU A 299 1.41 13.41 17.64
C LEU A 299 1.16 12.12 16.83
N ASN A 300 2.18 11.27 16.69
CA ASN A 300 2.05 9.99 16.02
C ASN A 300 1.13 9.03 16.78
N PHE A 301 1.20 8.99 18.11
CA PHE A 301 0.26 8.20 18.91
C PHE A 301 -1.18 8.67 18.74
N LEU A 302 -1.42 9.99 18.74
CA LEU A 302 -2.74 10.56 18.52
C LEU A 302 -3.28 10.25 17.11
N LEU A 303 -2.45 10.54 16.10
CA LEU A 303 -2.88 10.43 14.71
C LEU A 303 -2.86 9.00 14.18
N PHE A 304 -2.25 8.05 14.89
CA PHE A 304 -2.35 6.63 14.55
C PHE A 304 -3.82 6.17 14.48
N PHE A 305 -4.65 6.55 15.46
CA PHE A 305 -6.07 6.19 15.45
C PHE A 305 -6.84 6.90 14.33
N VAL A 306 -6.55 8.18 14.11
CA VAL A 306 -7.16 8.97 13.03
C VAL A 306 -6.84 8.35 11.67
N LEU A 307 -5.57 8.00 11.43
CA LEU A 307 -5.12 7.40 10.19
C LEU A 307 -5.62 5.97 10.02
N SER A 308 -5.68 5.19 11.11
CA SER A 308 -6.22 3.83 11.09
C SER A 308 -7.70 3.85 10.76
N ARG A 309 -8.50 4.69 11.44
CA ARG A 309 -9.92 4.88 11.14
C ARG A 309 -10.12 5.37 9.70
N TYR A 310 -9.31 6.32 9.25
CA TYR A 310 -9.34 6.80 7.87
C TYR A 310 -9.14 5.66 6.88
N ARG A 311 -8.07 4.87 7.01
CA ARG A 311 -7.74 3.78 6.07
C ARG A 311 -8.74 2.61 6.10
N LEU A 312 -9.26 2.30 7.28
CA LEU A 312 -10.05 1.08 7.52
C LEU A 312 -11.56 1.30 7.42
N THR A 313 -12.05 2.53 7.58
CA THR A 313 -13.49 2.84 7.53
C THR A 313 -13.80 4.02 6.62
N THR A 314 -13.20 5.20 6.84
CA THR A 314 -13.59 6.40 6.08
C THR A 314 -13.25 6.29 4.59
N LEU A 315 -12.09 5.74 4.25
CA LEU A 315 -11.67 5.56 2.88
C LEU A 315 -12.56 4.56 2.13
N PRO A 316 -12.76 3.31 2.60
CA PRO A 316 -13.64 2.35 1.92
C PRO A 316 -15.13 2.71 2.02
N ASP A 317 -15.64 3.19 3.16
CA ASP A 317 -17.09 3.36 3.36
C ASP A 317 -17.61 4.71 2.86
N VAL A 318 -16.78 5.76 2.89
CA VAL A 318 -17.22 7.15 2.60
C VAL A 318 -16.64 7.69 1.30
N LEU A 319 -15.32 7.55 1.10
CA LEU A 319 -14.63 8.15 -0.05
C LEU A 319 -14.66 7.25 -1.30
N ALA A 320 -14.53 5.94 -1.14
CA ALA A 320 -14.54 4.98 -2.25
C ALA A 320 -15.52 3.82 -1.97
N PRO A 321 -16.84 4.10 -1.89
CA PRO A 321 -17.86 3.12 -1.48
C PRO A 321 -17.97 1.91 -2.41
N ASN A 322 -17.53 2.03 -3.67
CA ASN A 322 -17.38 0.88 -4.54
C ASN A 322 -16.19 0.03 -4.07
N LEU A 323 -16.49 -1.03 -3.32
CA LEU A 323 -15.53 -2.00 -2.77
C LEU A 323 -14.66 -2.64 -3.87
N GLN A 324 -15.21 -2.86 -5.06
CA GLN A 324 -14.47 -3.44 -6.17
C GLN A 324 -13.46 -2.46 -6.77
N ALA A 325 -13.85 -1.20 -6.94
CA ALA A 325 -12.95 -0.15 -7.40
C ALA A 325 -11.81 0.08 -6.39
N TYR A 326 -12.13 0.10 -5.09
CA TYR A 326 -11.15 0.27 -4.03
C TYR A 326 -10.18 -0.92 -3.92
N SER A 327 -10.67 -2.16 -3.96
CA SER A 327 -9.81 -3.36 -3.95
C SER A 327 -8.92 -3.43 -5.20
N SER A 328 -9.41 -3.02 -6.37
CA SER A 328 -8.62 -2.90 -7.59
C SER A 328 -7.51 -1.84 -7.45
N TRP A 329 -7.81 -0.69 -6.84
CA TRP A 329 -6.82 0.33 -6.52
C TRP A 329 -5.71 -0.22 -5.62
N GLN A 330 -6.09 -0.87 -4.51
CA GLN A 330 -5.12 -1.49 -3.60
C GLN A 330 -4.27 -2.54 -4.31
N LEU A 331 -4.88 -3.41 -5.12
CA LEU A 331 -4.14 -4.44 -5.87
C LEU A 331 -3.08 -3.82 -6.78
N VAL A 332 -3.46 -2.78 -7.54
CA VAL A 332 -2.51 -2.07 -8.42
C VAL A 332 -1.43 -1.37 -7.60
N GLU A 333 -1.77 -0.75 -6.46
CA GLU A 333 -0.80 -0.10 -5.56
C GLU A 333 0.28 -1.08 -5.08
N HIS A 334 -0.10 -2.26 -4.58
CA HIS A 334 0.84 -3.28 -4.09
C HIS A 334 1.78 -3.79 -5.20
N TRP A 335 1.25 -4.05 -6.40
CA TRP A 335 2.08 -4.50 -7.52
C TRP A 335 2.96 -3.39 -8.08
N ALA A 336 2.46 -2.15 -8.10
CA ALA A 336 3.21 -0.99 -8.52
C ALA A 336 4.40 -0.76 -7.59
N GLU A 337 4.21 -0.92 -6.27
CA GLU A 337 5.30 -0.83 -5.28
C GLU A 337 6.48 -1.77 -5.61
N VAL A 338 6.21 -3.02 -5.98
CA VAL A 338 7.24 -3.99 -6.41
C VAL A 338 8.05 -3.45 -7.60
N LEU A 339 7.37 -2.93 -8.62
CA LEU A 339 8.03 -2.37 -9.80
C LEU A 339 8.87 -1.13 -9.45
N TRP A 340 8.36 -0.30 -8.54
CA TRP A 340 9.00 0.95 -8.14
C TRP A 340 10.24 0.73 -7.29
N VAL A 341 10.19 -0.16 -6.31
CA VAL A 341 11.36 -0.52 -5.49
C VAL A 341 12.51 -1.04 -6.37
N LEU A 342 12.20 -1.84 -7.39
CA LEU A 342 13.20 -2.38 -8.31
C LEU A 342 13.92 -1.27 -9.10
N LEU A 343 13.17 -0.29 -9.60
CA LEU A 343 13.68 0.74 -10.50
C LEU A 343 14.23 1.98 -9.77
N ASP A 344 13.74 2.27 -8.56
CA ASP A 344 14.38 3.18 -7.60
C ASP A 344 15.83 2.73 -7.29
N ALA A 345 16.06 1.42 -7.38
CA ALA A 345 17.34 0.77 -7.20
C ALA A 345 18.00 1.13 -5.85
N GLY A 346 17.19 1.41 -4.82
CA GLY A 346 17.63 1.74 -3.46
C GLY A 346 18.57 2.96 -3.38
N THR A 347 18.54 3.82 -4.40
CA THR A 347 19.49 4.95 -4.53
C THR A 347 19.34 5.96 -3.40
N GLY A 348 18.13 6.15 -2.88
CA GLY A 348 17.87 7.04 -1.74
C GLY A 348 18.56 6.58 -0.45
N ILE A 349 18.51 5.27 -0.13
CA ILE A 349 19.16 4.71 1.07
C ILE A 349 20.68 4.87 0.96
N GLY A 350 21.24 4.58 -0.21
CA GLY A 350 22.67 4.77 -0.47
C GLY A 350 23.08 6.23 -0.35
N ALA A 351 22.27 7.17 -0.87
CA ALA A 351 22.60 8.59 -0.85
C ALA A 351 22.71 9.11 0.58
N VAL A 352 21.79 8.70 1.46
CA VAL A 352 21.83 9.00 2.90
C VAL A 352 23.11 8.47 3.54
N ARG A 353 23.45 7.20 3.30
CA ARG A 353 24.65 6.56 3.86
C ARG A 353 25.92 7.28 3.43
N TYR A 354 26.14 7.41 2.12
CA TYR A 354 27.39 7.96 1.60
C TYR A 354 27.53 9.45 1.92
N PHE A 355 26.44 10.20 1.92
CA PHE A 355 26.47 11.58 2.39
C PHE A 355 26.88 11.64 3.87
N ALA A 356 26.26 10.84 4.75
CA ALA A 356 26.59 10.77 6.17
C ALA A 356 28.08 10.43 6.42
N SER A 357 28.66 9.54 5.60
CA SER A 357 30.07 9.17 5.71
C SER A 357 31.05 10.23 5.20
N TYR A 358 30.67 11.03 4.19
CA TYR A 358 31.62 11.93 3.51
C TYR A 358 31.41 13.42 3.80
N HIS A 359 30.27 13.87 4.31
CA HIS A 359 29.98 15.31 4.39
C HIS A 359 30.97 16.10 5.26
N SER A 360 31.57 15.47 6.28
CA SER A 360 32.52 16.13 7.18
C SER A 360 33.92 16.25 6.57
N LEU A 361 34.34 15.28 5.74
CA LEU A 361 35.70 15.22 5.17
C LEU A 361 35.76 15.74 3.72
N TYR A 362 34.75 15.43 2.92
CA TYR A 362 34.70 15.68 1.48
C TYR A 362 33.28 16.16 1.08
N PRO A 363 32.91 17.42 1.41
CA PRO A 363 31.55 17.92 1.19
C PRO A 363 31.12 17.89 -0.28
N HIS A 364 32.02 18.20 -1.22
CA HIS A 364 31.74 18.12 -2.66
C HIS A 364 31.34 16.70 -3.09
N ARG A 365 32.07 15.69 -2.60
CA ARG A 365 31.77 14.30 -2.90
C ARG A 365 30.45 13.88 -2.25
N ALA A 366 30.14 14.34 -1.05
CA ALA A 366 28.88 14.04 -0.38
C ALA A 366 27.67 14.51 -1.20
N PHE A 367 27.66 15.75 -1.70
CA PHE A 367 26.56 16.27 -2.51
C PHE A 367 26.39 15.55 -3.85
N SER A 368 27.48 15.02 -4.43
CA SER A 368 27.42 14.29 -5.70
C SER A 368 26.52 13.04 -5.65
N TYR A 369 26.34 12.42 -4.48
CA TYR A 369 25.42 11.29 -4.29
C TYR A 369 23.95 11.71 -4.38
N PHE A 370 23.58 12.87 -3.83
CA PHE A 370 22.22 13.42 -3.93
C PHE A 370 21.90 13.98 -5.31
N GLN A 371 22.91 14.53 -5.99
CA GLN A 371 22.79 14.93 -7.39
C GLN A 371 22.54 13.72 -8.30
N PHE A 372 23.29 12.63 -8.10
CA PHE A 372 23.03 11.39 -8.83
C PHE A 372 21.62 10.87 -8.54
N TYR A 373 21.21 10.80 -7.27
CA TYR A 373 19.87 10.38 -6.88
C TYR A 373 18.79 11.20 -7.60
N SER A 374 18.86 12.53 -7.57
CA SER A 374 17.84 13.40 -8.16
C SER A 374 17.68 13.16 -9.66
N TRP A 375 18.78 13.07 -10.40
CA TRP A 375 18.76 12.82 -11.85
C TRP A 375 18.39 11.38 -12.20
N TRP A 376 18.87 10.40 -11.43
CA TRP A 376 18.48 8.99 -11.60
C TRP A 376 16.97 8.83 -11.44
N GLN A 377 16.40 9.40 -10.38
CA GLN A 377 14.97 9.33 -10.11
C GLN A 377 14.13 10.06 -11.16
N LEU A 378 14.62 11.20 -11.67
CA LEU A 378 13.95 11.91 -12.74
C LEU A 378 13.89 11.07 -14.03
N VAL A 379 15.03 10.52 -14.45
CA VAL A 379 15.15 9.72 -15.67
C VAL A 379 14.40 8.39 -15.54
N MET A 380 14.63 7.66 -14.45
CA MET A 380 13.96 6.36 -14.25
C MET A 380 12.46 6.54 -14.04
N GLY A 381 12.01 7.59 -13.34
CA GLY A 381 10.58 7.90 -13.23
C GLY A 381 9.95 8.23 -14.59
N ALA A 382 10.65 8.96 -15.47
CA ALA A 382 10.17 9.22 -16.83
C ALA A 382 10.07 7.94 -17.67
N VAL A 383 11.10 7.08 -17.61
CA VAL A 383 11.12 5.78 -18.29
C VAL A 383 9.99 4.88 -17.79
N GLN A 384 9.76 4.83 -16.48
CA GLN A 384 8.65 4.10 -15.88
C GLN A 384 7.30 4.56 -16.41
N LEU A 385 7.00 5.86 -16.28
CA LEU A 385 5.75 6.44 -16.73
C LEU A 385 5.55 6.21 -18.23
N GLY A 386 6.59 6.43 -19.03
CA GLY A 386 6.51 6.23 -20.48
C GLY A 386 6.29 4.77 -20.89
N ILE A 387 6.99 3.81 -20.27
CA ILE A 387 6.75 2.37 -20.53
C ILE A 387 5.33 1.99 -20.13
N VAL A 388 4.86 2.40 -18.95
CA VAL A 388 3.50 2.08 -18.51
C VAL A 388 2.45 2.73 -19.40
N ALA A 389 2.66 3.97 -19.83
CA ALA A 389 1.78 4.64 -20.78
C ALA A 389 1.71 3.89 -22.12
N LEU A 390 2.86 3.46 -22.66
CA LEU A 390 2.92 2.67 -23.90
C LEU A 390 2.21 1.33 -23.75
N LEU A 391 2.46 0.60 -22.65
CA LEU A 391 1.79 -0.68 -22.39
C LEU A 391 0.28 -0.50 -22.19
N SER A 392 -0.14 0.53 -21.48
CA SER A 392 -1.57 0.86 -21.27
C SER A 392 -2.28 1.26 -22.57
N ALA A 393 -1.54 1.82 -23.53
CA ALA A 393 -2.07 2.16 -24.84
C ALA A 393 -2.10 0.97 -25.81
N THR A 394 -1.20 -0.01 -25.68
CA THR A 394 -0.98 -1.04 -26.72
C THR A 394 -1.29 -2.47 -26.27
N VAL A 395 -0.83 -2.87 -25.09
CA VAL A 395 -0.87 -4.27 -24.62
C VAL A 395 -2.04 -4.52 -23.68
N ILE A 396 -2.20 -3.67 -22.66
CA ILE A 396 -3.22 -3.84 -21.61
C ILE A 396 -4.65 -3.88 -22.16
N PRO A 397 -5.04 -3.08 -23.18
CA PRO A 397 -6.37 -3.16 -23.76
C PRO A 397 -6.72 -4.54 -24.34
N GLY A 398 -5.72 -5.27 -24.86
CA GLY A 398 -5.92 -6.63 -25.36
C GLY A 398 -5.87 -7.72 -24.28
N ALA A 399 -5.58 -7.35 -23.03
CA ALA A 399 -5.39 -8.29 -21.94
C ALA A 399 -6.68 -8.48 -21.11
N SER A 400 -6.72 -9.59 -20.37
CA SER A 400 -7.79 -9.91 -19.40
C SER A 400 -7.92 -8.81 -18.33
N PHE A 401 -6.83 -8.16 -17.92
CA PHE A 401 -6.84 -7.09 -16.90
C PHE A 401 -7.05 -5.68 -17.47
N SER A 402 -7.69 -5.57 -18.63
CA SER A 402 -7.93 -4.29 -19.32
C SER A 402 -8.66 -3.25 -18.47
N HIS A 403 -9.58 -3.67 -17.60
CA HIS A 403 -10.28 -2.80 -16.64
C HIS A 403 -9.35 -2.05 -15.65
N LEU A 404 -8.10 -2.52 -15.45
CA LEU A 404 -7.12 -1.87 -14.57
C LEU A 404 -6.29 -0.77 -15.25
N SER A 405 -6.52 -0.49 -16.54
CA SER A 405 -5.68 0.42 -17.33
C SER A 405 -5.53 1.81 -16.69
N TYR A 406 -6.65 2.44 -16.27
CA TYR A 406 -6.60 3.77 -15.67
C TYR A 406 -5.94 3.76 -14.28
N PHE A 407 -6.17 2.73 -13.47
CA PHE A 407 -5.52 2.57 -12.17
C PHE A 407 -3.99 2.53 -12.31
N ILE A 408 -3.51 1.73 -13.25
CA ILE A 408 -2.08 1.56 -13.54
C ILE A 408 -1.46 2.88 -14.04
N LEU A 409 -2.18 3.61 -14.90
CA LEU A 409 -1.75 4.92 -15.40
C LEU A 409 -1.64 5.95 -14.28
N ILE A 410 -2.67 6.10 -13.45
CA ILE A 410 -2.69 7.06 -12.33
C ILE A 410 -1.54 6.78 -11.37
N GLN A 411 -1.36 5.52 -10.98
CA GLN A 411 -0.27 5.10 -10.10
C GLN A 411 1.12 5.41 -10.68
N SER A 412 1.28 5.35 -12.01
CA SER A 412 2.53 5.70 -12.66
C SER A 412 2.78 7.20 -12.71
N VAL A 413 1.72 8.01 -12.85
CA VAL A 413 1.82 9.47 -12.83
C VAL A 413 2.27 9.96 -11.45
N ILE A 414 1.71 9.39 -10.37
CA ILE A 414 2.06 9.77 -8.98
C ILE A 414 3.56 9.65 -8.72
N ARG A 415 4.24 8.67 -9.33
CA ARG A 415 5.68 8.44 -9.12
C ARG A 415 6.59 9.37 -9.92
N PHE A 416 6.06 10.17 -10.83
CA PHE A 416 6.85 11.10 -11.63
C PHE A 416 6.59 12.55 -11.18
N PRO A 417 7.62 13.34 -10.85
CA PRO A 417 9.04 13.00 -10.87
C PRO A 417 9.49 12.22 -9.61
N GLY A 418 10.38 11.23 -9.76
CA GLY A 418 10.76 10.36 -8.63
C GLY A 418 11.60 11.02 -7.52
N PHE A 419 12.07 12.26 -7.70
CA PHE A 419 12.98 12.93 -6.76
C PHE A 419 12.26 13.73 -5.66
N LEU A 420 10.93 13.75 -5.60
CA LEU A 420 10.17 14.60 -4.67
C LEU A 420 10.55 14.40 -3.19
N MET A 421 11.10 13.23 -2.83
CA MET A 421 11.57 12.91 -1.48
C MET A 421 13.01 13.37 -1.17
N VAL A 422 13.70 14.07 -2.08
CA VAL A 422 15.11 14.46 -1.94
C VAL A 422 15.41 15.20 -0.64
N PHE A 423 14.53 16.13 -0.21
CA PHE A 423 14.75 16.91 1.01
C PHE A 423 14.55 16.09 2.29
N VAL A 424 13.60 15.15 2.30
CA VAL A 424 13.43 14.21 3.42
C VAL A 424 14.72 13.42 3.61
N LEU A 425 15.24 12.86 2.52
CA LEU A 425 16.48 12.07 2.55
C LEU A 425 17.70 12.94 2.94
N LEU A 426 17.80 14.17 2.43
CA LEU A 426 18.89 15.07 2.75
C LEU A 426 18.89 15.51 4.22
N PHE A 427 17.72 15.85 4.78
CA PHE A 427 17.60 16.20 6.19
C PHE A 427 17.92 15.01 7.10
N ARG A 428 17.52 13.80 6.70
CA ARG A 428 17.98 12.58 7.37
C ARG A 428 19.50 12.45 7.33
N ALA A 429 20.11 12.60 6.15
CA ALA A 429 21.55 12.45 5.94
C ALA A 429 22.39 13.48 6.71
N THR A 430 21.92 14.72 6.77
CA THR A 430 22.52 15.81 7.56
C THR A 430 22.19 15.74 9.05
N GLN A 431 21.34 14.78 9.45
CA GLN A 431 20.82 14.62 10.82
C GLN A 431 20.05 15.84 11.33
N ARG A 432 19.44 16.63 10.43
CA ARG A 432 18.44 17.68 10.76
C ARG A 432 17.06 17.04 10.87
N LEU A 433 16.92 16.18 11.88
CA LEU A 433 15.75 15.34 12.07
C LEU A 433 14.51 16.15 12.45
N ASP A 434 14.67 17.36 12.98
CA ASP A 434 13.56 18.31 13.17
C ASP A 434 12.84 18.61 11.84
N TYR A 435 13.59 18.85 10.78
CA TYR A 435 13.02 19.18 9.47
C TYR A 435 12.54 17.93 8.74
N GLU A 436 13.32 16.84 8.81
CA GLU A 436 12.89 15.56 8.26
C GLU A 436 11.53 15.15 8.84
N GLN A 437 11.36 15.24 10.16
CA GLN A 437 10.13 14.83 10.79
C GLN A 437 8.94 15.69 10.39
N VAL A 438 9.09 17.01 10.35
CA VAL A 438 8.02 17.88 9.84
C VAL A 438 7.60 17.48 8.42
N LEU A 439 8.55 17.18 7.53
CA LEU A 439 8.21 16.72 6.18
C LEU A 439 7.49 15.36 6.20
N TYR A 440 7.95 14.42 7.03
CA TYR A 440 7.34 13.09 7.16
C TYR A 440 5.91 13.17 7.72
N PHE A 441 5.64 14.13 8.61
CA PHE A 441 4.31 14.44 9.12
C PHE A 441 3.37 14.85 7.98
N PHE A 442 3.77 15.82 7.16
CA PHE A 442 2.96 16.26 6.02
C PHE A 442 2.79 15.15 4.98
N LEU A 443 3.81 14.31 4.78
CA LEU A 443 3.70 13.17 3.88
C LEU A 443 2.69 12.15 4.40
N THR A 444 2.78 11.76 5.67
CA THR A 444 1.96 10.67 6.23
C THR A 444 0.52 11.10 6.48
N TYR A 445 0.33 12.24 7.13
CA TYR A 445 -0.98 12.73 7.56
C TYR A 445 -1.60 13.69 6.58
N GLY A 446 -0.78 14.50 5.90
CA GLY A 446 -1.26 15.36 4.82
C GLY A 446 -1.82 14.55 3.66
N SER A 447 -1.25 13.38 3.33
CA SER A 447 -1.80 12.51 2.28
C SER A 447 -3.28 12.18 2.49
N ALA A 448 -3.68 11.74 3.68
CA ALA A 448 -5.08 11.44 3.99
C ALA A 448 -5.99 12.67 3.83
N ALA A 449 -5.53 13.85 4.29
CA ALA A 449 -6.27 15.09 4.18
C ALA A 449 -6.41 15.54 2.70
N PHE A 450 -5.31 15.52 1.93
CA PHE A 450 -5.32 15.90 0.52
C PHE A 450 -6.13 14.93 -0.33
N GLN A 451 -6.11 13.63 -0.02
CA GLN A 451 -6.99 12.63 -0.65
C GLN A 451 -8.47 12.95 -0.41
N ALA A 452 -8.87 13.24 0.83
CA ALA A 452 -10.26 13.59 1.15
C ALA A 452 -10.70 14.87 0.42
N VAL A 453 -9.86 15.91 0.43
CA VAL A 453 -10.16 17.18 -0.26
C VAL A 453 -10.21 16.99 -1.79
N ALA A 454 -9.23 16.29 -2.36
CA ALA A 454 -9.19 16.03 -3.80
C ALA A 454 -10.37 15.18 -4.25
N TYR A 455 -10.80 14.17 -3.47
CA TYR A 455 -12.01 13.42 -3.76
C TYR A 455 -13.24 14.32 -3.88
N VAL A 456 -13.47 15.24 -2.93
CA VAL A 456 -14.63 16.15 -2.97
C VAL A 456 -14.58 17.04 -4.22
N ILE A 457 -13.40 17.59 -4.54
CA ILE A 457 -13.21 18.42 -5.73
C ILE A 457 -13.47 17.63 -7.01
N PHE A 458 -12.88 16.44 -7.14
CA PHE A 458 -13.01 15.60 -8.32
C PHE A 458 -14.43 15.07 -8.48
N LYS A 459 -15.12 14.70 -7.40
CA LYS A 459 -16.53 14.32 -7.44
C LYS A 459 -17.40 15.46 -7.96
N ALA A 460 -17.19 16.68 -7.46
CA ALA A 460 -17.92 17.86 -7.92
C ALA A 460 -17.61 18.23 -9.38
N TRP A 461 -16.38 17.98 -9.84
CA TRP A 461 -16.00 18.18 -11.24
C TRP A 461 -16.51 17.08 -12.16
N GLY A 462 -16.51 15.83 -11.71
CA GLY A 462 -16.86 14.66 -12.49
C GLY A 462 -18.33 14.59 -12.90
N THR A 463 -19.24 15.23 -12.14
CA THR A 463 -20.64 15.41 -12.55
C THR A 463 -20.79 16.21 -13.84
N SER A 464 -19.76 16.96 -14.26
CA SER A 464 -19.74 17.69 -15.53
C SER A 464 -19.17 16.89 -16.71
N LEU A 465 -18.67 15.67 -16.49
CA LEU A 465 -18.04 14.82 -17.51
C LEU A 465 -18.79 13.48 -17.67
N PRO A 466 -19.73 13.38 -18.63
CA PRO A 466 -20.51 12.15 -18.84
C PRO A 466 -19.69 10.93 -19.27
N ALA A 467 -18.46 11.15 -19.76
CA ALA A 467 -17.61 10.11 -20.32
C ALA A 467 -16.82 9.30 -19.28
N LEU A 468 -16.71 9.78 -18.04
CA LEU A 468 -15.98 9.10 -16.97
C LEU A 468 -16.98 8.52 -15.96
N GLN A 469 -16.81 7.23 -15.64
CA GLN A 469 -17.62 6.58 -14.60
C GLN A 469 -17.30 7.20 -13.23
N GLN A 470 -18.29 7.23 -12.34
CA GLN A 470 -18.18 7.83 -11.01
C GLN A 470 -17.01 7.23 -10.19
N ASP A 471 -16.73 5.94 -10.34
CA ASP A 471 -15.62 5.26 -9.66
C ASP A 471 -14.26 5.73 -10.17
N GLN A 472 -14.12 5.93 -11.48
CA GLN A 472 -12.88 6.42 -12.09
C GLN A 472 -12.56 7.83 -11.58
N ILE A 473 -13.59 8.68 -11.41
CA ILE A 473 -13.46 10.02 -10.83
C ILE A 473 -13.02 9.96 -9.37
N ALA A 474 -13.59 9.05 -8.57
CA ALA A 474 -13.21 8.86 -7.19
C ALA A 474 -11.71 8.49 -7.06
N ILE A 475 -11.27 7.53 -7.87
CA ILE A 475 -9.89 7.05 -7.90
C ILE A 475 -8.92 8.13 -8.40
N LEU A 476 -9.31 8.90 -9.41
CA LEU A 476 -8.54 10.07 -9.87
C LEU A 476 -8.36 11.09 -8.74
N GLY A 477 -9.41 11.36 -7.97
CA GLY A 477 -9.35 12.22 -6.79
C GLY A 477 -8.38 11.69 -5.73
N LEU A 478 -8.44 10.40 -5.41
CA LEU A 478 -7.50 9.77 -4.46
C LEU A 478 -6.05 9.85 -4.95
N GLY A 479 -5.79 9.56 -6.23
CA GLY A 479 -4.45 9.65 -6.82
C GLY A 479 -3.92 11.08 -6.85
N ALA A 480 -4.75 12.06 -7.23
CA ALA A 480 -4.40 13.47 -7.25
C ALA A 480 -4.07 14.00 -5.85
N GLY A 481 -4.80 13.56 -4.82
CA GLY A 481 -4.53 13.93 -3.43
C GLY A 481 -3.17 13.43 -2.94
N LEU A 482 -2.79 12.18 -3.25
CA LEU A 482 -1.46 11.65 -2.93
C LEU A 482 -0.36 12.44 -3.63
N TYR A 483 -0.54 12.73 -4.93
CA TYR A 483 0.44 13.47 -5.70
C TYR A 483 0.62 14.90 -5.19
N ALA A 484 -0.48 15.58 -4.82
CA ALA A 484 -0.44 16.89 -4.20
C ALA A 484 0.34 16.88 -2.87
N ALA A 485 0.17 15.83 -2.06
CA ALA A 485 0.92 15.68 -0.81
C ALA A 485 2.44 15.61 -1.05
N GLU A 486 2.89 14.83 -2.03
CA GLU A 486 4.32 14.73 -2.35
C GLU A 486 4.91 16.05 -2.84
N TRP A 487 4.19 16.80 -3.69
CA TRP A 487 4.63 18.12 -4.14
C TRP A 487 4.70 19.16 -3.02
N ILE A 488 3.71 19.17 -2.12
CA ILE A 488 3.70 20.08 -0.98
C ILE A 488 4.89 19.78 -0.06
N VAL A 489 5.19 18.50 0.19
CA VAL A 489 6.37 18.07 0.95
C VAL A 489 7.66 18.52 0.26
N PHE A 490 7.75 18.38 -1.07
CA PHE A 490 8.89 18.84 -1.84
C PHE A 490 9.11 20.36 -1.71
N PHE A 491 8.07 21.17 -1.92
CA PHE A 491 8.17 22.64 -1.83
C PHE A 491 8.46 23.11 -0.41
N LEU A 492 7.84 22.50 0.60
CA LEU A 492 8.13 22.78 2.00
C LEU A 492 9.58 22.41 2.33
N GLY A 493 10.07 21.28 1.83
CA GLY A 493 11.47 20.87 1.97
C GLY A 493 12.43 21.86 1.31
N ALA A 494 12.11 22.34 0.12
CA ALA A 494 12.91 23.35 -0.59
C ALA A 494 12.95 24.68 0.16
N PHE A 495 11.83 25.08 0.77
CA PHE A 495 11.73 26.26 1.63
C PHE A 495 12.61 26.11 2.88
N LEU A 496 12.51 24.98 3.59
CA LEU A 496 13.34 24.70 4.78
C LEU A 496 14.83 24.62 4.43
N TYR A 497 15.17 24.10 3.25
CA TYR A 497 16.54 24.01 2.76
C TYR A 497 17.12 25.41 2.45
N ARG A 498 16.36 26.28 1.78
CA ARG A 498 16.74 27.68 1.55
C ARG A 498 16.86 28.47 2.86
N ARG A 499 16.05 28.15 3.87
CA ARG A 499 16.15 28.75 5.21
C ARG A 499 17.51 28.45 5.88
N GLN A 500 18.14 27.32 5.56
CA GLN A 500 19.50 26.99 6.00
C GLN A 500 20.59 27.66 5.14
N ARG A 501 20.23 28.59 4.24
CA ARG A 501 21.12 29.31 3.30
C ARG A 501 21.84 28.42 2.28
N TYR A 502 21.37 27.20 2.05
CA TYR A 502 21.87 26.38 0.95
C TYR A 502 21.21 26.76 -0.38
N THR A 503 21.98 26.66 -1.47
CA THR A 503 21.49 26.87 -2.83
C THR A 503 20.87 25.59 -3.38
N LEU A 504 19.65 25.66 -3.93
CA LEU A 504 18.97 24.50 -4.53
C LEU A 504 19.79 23.88 -5.66
N GLU A 505 20.57 24.70 -6.34
CA GLU A 505 21.46 24.26 -7.41
C GLU A 505 22.44 23.19 -6.95
N ALA A 506 22.92 23.23 -5.70
CA ALA A 506 23.81 22.22 -5.15
C ALA A 506 23.23 20.79 -5.22
N LEU A 507 21.91 20.62 -5.25
CA LEU A 507 21.24 19.32 -5.33
C LEU A 507 20.88 18.89 -6.75
N PHE A 508 20.63 19.83 -7.65
CA PHE A 508 20.13 19.55 -9.01
C PHE A 508 21.19 19.68 -10.11
N LEU A 509 22.45 19.96 -9.76
CA LEU A 509 23.53 19.94 -10.75
C LEU A 509 23.79 18.51 -11.27
N PRO A 510 23.93 18.29 -12.59
CA PRO A 510 24.20 16.96 -13.16
C PRO A 510 25.69 16.61 -13.09
N VAL A 511 26.27 16.57 -11.87
CA VAL A 511 27.74 16.41 -11.69
C VAL A 511 28.22 14.99 -11.51
N SER A 512 27.34 14.03 -11.29
CA SER A 512 27.76 12.72 -10.81
C SER A 512 28.83 12.07 -11.72
N GLU A 513 29.96 11.78 -11.09
CA GLU A 513 31.02 10.96 -11.66
C GLU A 513 30.53 9.53 -11.83
N THR A 514 31.01 8.84 -12.86
CA THR A 514 30.63 7.44 -13.12
C THR A 514 30.92 6.52 -11.92
N GLN A 515 31.96 6.82 -11.14
CA GLN A 515 32.29 6.09 -9.92
C GLN A 515 31.22 6.25 -8.84
N VAL A 516 30.69 7.46 -8.63
CA VAL A 516 29.61 7.75 -7.68
C VAL A 516 28.36 6.96 -8.05
N GLY A 517 27.98 6.99 -9.34
CA GLY A 517 26.85 6.22 -9.85
C GLY A 517 27.02 4.71 -9.66
N ARG A 518 28.19 4.14 -10.02
CA ARG A 518 28.47 2.70 -9.83
C ARG A 518 28.42 2.29 -8.36
N GLN A 519 29.02 3.09 -7.49
CA GLN A 519 29.05 2.83 -6.05
C GLN A 519 27.63 2.89 -5.47
N LEU A 520 26.85 3.92 -5.81
CA LEU A 520 25.48 4.09 -5.34
C LEU A 520 24.56 2.97 -5.84
N LEU A 521 24.60 2.63 -7.13
CA LEU A 521 23.77 1.57 -7.70
C LEU A 521 24.15 0.19 -7.17
N SER A 522 25.44 -0.11 -7.01
CA SER A 522 25.87 -1.41 -6.47
C SER A 522 25.40 -1.63 -5.03
N PHE A 523 25.39 -0.57 -4.22
CA PHE A 523 24.85 -0.59 -2.87
C PHE A 523 23.32 -0.66 -2.90
N GLY A 524 22.69 0.23 -3.67
CA GLY A 524 21.26 0.43 -3.71
C GLY A 524 20.50 -0.77 -4.27
N ILE A 525 20.94 -1.36 -5.40
CA ILE A 525 20.30 -2.54 -6.00
C ILE A 525 20.31 -3.70 -5.00
N ARG A 526 21.44 -3.90 -4.30
CA ARG A 526 21.53 -4.93 -3.27
C ARG A 526 20.54 -4.68 -2.15
N ALA A 527 20.39 -3.45 -1.67
CA ALA A 527 19.40 -3.09 -0.65
C ALA A 527 17.96 -3.25 -1.15
N ALA A 528 17.69 -2.84 -2.39
CA ALA A 528 16.38 -2.89 -3.01
C ALA A 528 15.85 -4.33 -3.11
N LEU A 529 16.71 -5.32 -3.36
CA LEU A 529 16.31 -6.74 -3.36
C LEU A 529 15.68 -7.20 -2.04
N GLY A 530 16.18 -6.71 -0.90
CA GLY A 530 15.60 -6.99 0.41
C GLY A 530 14.27 -6.27 0.59
N SER A 531 14.23 -4.99 0.25
CA SER A 531 12.99 -4.20 0.30
C SER A 531 11.90 -4.75 -0.63
N LEU A 532 12.26 -5.37 -1.75
CA LEU A 532 11.34 -6.02 -2.69
C LEU A 532 10.71 -7.30 -2.12
N ALA A 533 11.46 -8.03 -1.28
CA ALA A 533 10.99 -9.30 -0.74
C ALA A 533 9.77 -9.15 0.18
N VAL A 534 9.67 -8.02 0.89
CA VAL A 534 8.56 -7.74 1.82
C VAL A 534 7.20 -7.62 1.11
N PRO A 535 7.00 -6.73 0.12
CA PRO A 535 5.73 -6.64 -0.59
C PRO A 535 5.44 -7.90 -1.41
N LEU A 536 6.46 -8.58 -1.96
CA LEU A 536 6.25 -9.88 -2.61
C LEU A 536 5.76 -10.95 -1.64
N GLY A 537 6.36 -11.03 -0.45
CA GLY A 537 5.93 -11.92 0.63
C GLY A 537 4.48 -11.64 1.03
N ALA A 538 4.11 -10.36 1.19
CA ALA A 538 2.75 -9.95 1.50
C ALA A 538 1.75 -10.35 0.40
N ILE A 539 2.07 -10.13 -0.89
CA ILE A 539 1.22 -10.54 -2.01
C ILE A 539 1.03 -12.06 -2.05
N ILE A 540 2.10 -12.83 -1.86
CA ILE A 540 2.04 -14.29 -1.84
C ILE A 540 1.17 -14.76 -0.68
N GLN A 541 1.30 -14.16 0.50
CA GLN A 541 0.45 -14.47 1.64
C GLN A 541 -1.01 -14.13 1.37
N LEU A 542 -1.29 -12.92 0.88
CA LEU A 542 -2.66 -12.49 0.57
C LEU A 542 -3.33 -13.38 -0.49
N ARG A 543 -2.58 -13.94 -1.45
CA ARG A 543 -3.15 -14.78 -2.51
C ARG A 543 -3.21 -16.27 -2.15
N VAL A 544 -2.12 -16.81 -1.62
CA VAL A 544 -2.00 -18.26 -1.39
C VAL A 544 -2.65 -18.65 -0.06
N LEU A 545 -2.46 -17.87 1.01
CA LEU A 545 -3.06 -18.21 2.30
C LEU A 545 -4.57 -17.94 2.31
N ASP A 546 -5.06 -17.00 1.52
CA ASP A 546 -6.49 -16.80 1.33
C ASP A 546 -7.16 -18.08 0.83
N SER A 547 -6.68 -18.68 -0.27
CA SER A 547 -7.22 -19.95 -0.80
C SER A 547 -7.14 -21.14 0.17
N VAL A 548 -6.24 -21.09 1.16
CA VAL A 548 -5.98 -22.18 2.11
C VAL A 548 -6.77 -22.00 3.41
N VAL A 549 -7.03 -20.75 3.81
CA VAL A 549 -7.58 -20.39 5.14
C VAL A 549 -9.03 -19.89 5.04
N SER A 550 -9.41 -19.20 3.94
CA SER A 550 -10.74 -18.57 3.80
C SER A 550 -11.88 -19.60 3.80
N GLY A 551 -11.66 -20.77 3.19
CA GLY A 551 -12.62 -21.88 3.22
C GLY A 551 -12.82 -22.53 4.60
N GLN A 552 -11.98 -22.19 5.60
CA GLN A 552 -12.02 -22.80 6.93
C GLN A 552 -12.29 -21.83 8.07
N ASN A 553 -12.17 -20.50 7.88
CA ASN A 553 -12.27 -19.57 9.00
C ASN A 553 -12.78 -18.17 8.61
N PRO A 554 -13.96 -17.72 9.12
CA PRO A 554 -14.48 -16.37 8.90
C PRO A 554 -13.60 -15.25 9.47
N LEU A 555 -12.57 -15.59 10.25
CA LEU A 555 -11.64 -14.65 10.87
C LEU A 555 -10.51 -14.14 9.93
N TRP A 556 -10.48 -14.51 8.65
CA TRP A 556 -9.39 -14.05 7.75
C TRP A 556 -9.39 -12.52 7.53
N GLY A 557 -10.56 -11.91 7.32
CA GLY A 557 -10.67 -10.44 7.25
C GLY A 557 -10.20 -9.74 8.53
N ASN A 558 -10.36 -10.41 9.68
CA ASN A 558 -9.91 -9.95 11.00
C ASN A 558 -8.37 -9.96 11.13
N TRP A 559 -7.66 -10.81 10.37
CA TRP A 559 -6.19 -10.87 10.39
C TRP A 559 -5.53 -9.63 9.80
N ILE A 560 -5.99 -9.15 8.63
CA ILE A 560 -5.43 -7.96 7.97
C ILE A 560 -5.57 -6.74 8.90
N VAL A 561 -6.71 -6.64 9.55
CA VAL A 561 -6.98 -5.63 10.59
C VAL A 561 -6.00 -5.72 11.75
N ALA A 562 -5.79 -6.93 12.30
CA ALA A 562 -4.85 -7.14 13.41
C ALA A 562 -3.43 -6.71 13.03
N VAL A 563 -2.97 -7.07 11.82
CA VAL A 563 -1.66 -6.67 11.28
C VAL A 563 -1.55 -5.15 11.14
N GLN A 564 -2.61 -4.48 10.68
CA GLN A 564 -2.63 -3.02 10.58
C GLN A 564 -2.54 -2.35 11.97
N ILE A 565 -3.21 -2.89 13.01
CA ILE A 565 -3.06 -2.38 14.38
C ILE A 565 -1.62 -2.61 14.89
N ALA A 566 -1.05 -3.80 14.63
CA ALA A 566 0.31 -4.12 15.01
C ALA A 566 1.38 -3.26 14.30
N SER A 567 1.03 -2.57 13.19
CA SER A 567 1.91 -1.60 12.53
C SER A 567 2.23 -0.35 13.37
N ILE A 568 1.59 -0.16 14.54
CA ILE A 568 1.95 0.91 15.49
C ILE A 568 3.46 0.90 15.82
N PHE A 569 4.08 -0.28 15.88
CA PHE A 569 5.51 -0.41 16.15
C PHE A 569 6.39 0.15 15.01
N ASP A 570 5.86 0.30 13.79
CA ASP A 570 6.61 0.87 12.67
C ASP A 570 6.96 2.35 12.89
N ILE A 571 6.32 3.02 13.87
CA ILE A 571 6.76 4.33 14.36
C ILE A 571 8.25 4.26 14.76
N LEU A 572 8.72 3.19 15.41
CA LEU A 572 10.14 3.02 15.76
C LEU A 572 11.02 2.90 14.51
N LEU A 573 10.59 2.13 13.50
CA LEU A 573 11.34 1.99 12.26
C LEU A 573 11.52 3.35 11.57
N GLN A 574 10.43 4.10 11.42
CA GLN A 574 10.42 5.34 10.64
C GLN A 574 11.05 6.52 11.39
N GLN A 575 10.82 6.63 12.69
CA GLN A 575 11.20 7.81 13.49
C GLN A 575 12.55 7.65 14.19
N PHE A 576 13.00 6.42 14.40
CA PHE A 576 14.18 6.15 15.21
C PHE A 576 15.24 5.36 14.42
N TYR A 577 14.96 4.14 13.97
CA TYR A 577 15.99 3.30 13.35
C TYR A 577 16.50 3.81 12.00
N ARG A 578 15.62 4.33 11.14
CA ARG A 578 16.05 4.99 9.89
C ARG A 578 16.92 6.23 10.14
N ASN A 579 16.69 6.91 11.26
CA ASN A 579 17.40 8.14 11.64
C ASN A 579 18.69 7.86 12.41
N LEU A 580 18.84 6.65 12.93
CA LEU A 580 20.06 6.18 13.56
C LEU A 580 21.15 5.83 12.53
N MET A 581 20.76 5.35 11.33
CA MET A 581 21.69 4.91 10.28
C MET A 581 22.74 5.98 9.89
N PRO A 582 22.40 7.26 9.68
CA PRO A 582 23.39 8.31 9.41
C PRO A 582 24.44 8.46 10.53
N ALA A 583 24.02 8.42 11.80
CA ALA A 583 24.93 8.53 12.95
C ALA A 583 25.87 7.32 13.05
N LEU A 584 25.36 6.12 12.78
CA LEU A 584 26.18 4.91 12.66
C LEU A 584 27.19 5.05 11.51
N SER A 585 26.76 5.56 10.36
CA SER A 585 27.61 5.75 9.17
C SER A 585 28.74 6.76 9.41
N GLU A 586 28.48 7.83 10.16
CA GLU A 586 29.48 8.83 10.57
C GLU A 586 30.52 8.17 11.50
N SER A 587 30.08 7.44 12.54
CA SER A 587 31.00 6.76 13.47
C SER A 587 31.88 5.69 12.78
N ILE A 588 31.34 4.96 11.79
CA ILE A 588 32.07 3.97 11.00
C ILE A 588 33.10 4.66 10.08
N ALA A 589 32.74 5.77 9.45
CA ALA A 589 33.63 6.50 8.56
C ALA A 589 34.88 7.03 9.28
N PHE A 590 34.73 7.45 10.54
CA PHE A 590 35.85 7.86 11.39
C PHE A 590 36.51 6.71 12.19
N ASN A 591 36.03 5.47 12.03
CA ASN A 591 36.52 4.29 12.76
C ASN A 591 36.41 4.40 14.31
N TYR A 592 35.41 5.14 14.79
CA TYR A 592 35.12 5.36 16.21
C TYR A 592 34.25 4.24 16.77
N LYS A 593 34.95 3.17 17.22
CA LYS A 593 34.30 1.92 17.66
C LYS A 593 33.57 2.06 18.99
N THR A 594 34.01 2.96 19.88
CA THR A 594 33.38 3.12 21.21
C THR A 594 32.05 3.83 21.08
N LEU A 595 32.00 4.88 20.27
CA LEU A 595 30.80 5.59 19.89
C LEU A 595 29.82 4.69 19.14
N LEU A 596 30.32 3.87 18.21
CA LEU A 596 29.49 2.89 17.50
C LEU A 596 28.87 1.88 18.48
N ARG A 597 29.63 1.35 19.46
CA ARG A 597 29.09 0.48 20.52
C ARG A 597 28.03 1.19 21.33
N TYR A 598 28.28 2.44 21.70
CA TYR A 598 27.36 3.25 22.49
C TYR A 598 26.04 3.49 21.74
N TYR A 599 26.09 3.88 20.47
CA TYR A 599 24.90 4.05 19.63
C TYR A 599 24.09 2.76 19.50
N MET A 600 24.76 1.62 19.35
CA MET A 600 24.08 0.32 19.31
C MET A 600 23.44 -0.03 20.66
N THR A 601 24.16 0.16 21.77
CA THR A 601 23.62 -0.07 23.11
C THR A 601 22.40 0.82 23.39
N GLN A 602 22.46 2.11 23.04
CA GLN A 602 21.32 3.01 23.18
C GLN A 602 20.18 2.65 22.22
N GLY A 603 20.49 2.22 21.00
CA GLY A 603 19.52 1.69 20.04
C GLY A 603 18.72 0.49 20.56
N VAL A 604 19.38 -0.42 21.28
CA VAL A 604 18.75 -1.56 21.97
C VAL A 604 17.91 -1.06 23.15
N ARG A 605 18.47 -0.20 24.00
CA ARG A 605 17.80 0.34 25.20
C ARG A 605 16.49 1.05 24.85
N TYR A 606 16.53 2.03 23.95
CA TYR A 606 15.33 2.80 23.57
C TYR A 606 14.34 1.98 22.74
N GLY A 607 14.84 1.04 21.93
CA GLY A 607 14.00 0.08 21.20
C GLY A 607 13.13 -0.75 22.14
N MET A 608 13.78 -1.42 23.09
CA MET A 608 13.09 -2.25 24.08
C MET A 608 12.19 -1.40 24.99
N TRP A 609 12.67 -0.26 25.46
CA TRP A 609 11.92 0.66 26.32
C TRP A 609 10.60 1.09 25.68
N LEU A 610 10.62 1.57 24.42
CA LEU A 610 9.39 2.00 23.77
C LEU A 610 8.52 0.80 23.34
N SER A 611 9.12 -0.30 22.90
CA SER A 611 8.35 -1.49 22.53
C SER A 611 7.56 -2.07 23.71
N VAL A 612 8.17 -2.15 24.89
CA VAL A 612 7.48 -2.62 26.11
C VAL A 612 6.34 -1.67 26.49
N PHE A 613 6.55 -0.36 26.38
CA PHE A 613 5.48 0.61 26.63
C PHE A 613 4.29 0.45 25.68
N ILE A 614 4.55 0.43 24.37
CA ILE A 614 3.50 0.30 23.34
C ILE A 614 2.76 -1.03 23.56
N PHE A 615 3.49 -2.13 23.78
CA PHE A 615 2.90 -3.43 24.08
C PHE A 615 2.01 -3.38 25.33
N ALA A 616 2.50 -2.83 26.45
CA ALA A 616 1.75 -2.77 27.70
C ALA A 616 0.43 -2.00 27.55
N VAL A 617 0.46 -0.83 26.90
CA VAL A 617 -0.74 0.00 26.72
C VAL A 617 -1.72 -0.65 25.74
N PHE A 618 -1.25 -1.13 24.58
CA PHE A 618 -2.15 -1.74 23.59
C PHE A 618 -2.68 -3.11 24.02
N ALA A 619 -1.91 -3.90 24.77
CA ALA A 619 -2.39 -5.15 25.35
C ALA A 619 -3.49 -4.88 26.38
N ALA A 620 -3.34 -3.85 27.22
CA ALA A 620 -4.37 -3.48 28.20
C ALA A 620 -5.65 -2.93 27.53
N LEU A 621 -5.51 -2.26 26.39
CA LEU A 621 -6.61 -1.59 25.68
C LEU A 621 -7.14 -2.35 24.47
N GLY A 622 -6.73 -3.61 24.26
CA GLY A 622 -6.93 -4.34 22.99
C GLY A 622 -8.37 -4.27 22.46
N GLN A 623 -9.37 -4.53 23.30
CA GLN A 623 -10.78 -4.47 22.93
C GLN A 623 -11.23 -3.05 22.54
N GLN A 624 -10.77 -2.02 23.25
CA GLN A 624 -11.18 -0.63 22.98
C GLN A 624 -10.47 -0.02 21.80
N VAL A 625 -9.21 -0.40 21.55
CA VAL A 625 -8.51 -0.04 20.31
C VAL A 625 -9.29 -0.58 19.11
N VAL A 626 -9.77 -1.83 19.18
CA VAL A 626 -10.63 -2.39 18.13
C VAL A 626 -11.94 -1.61 18.02
N GLY A 627 -12.62 -1.30 19.13
CA GLY A 627 -13.88 -0.55 19.12
C GLY A 627 -13.78 0.91 18.64
N ILE A 628 -12.63 1.57 18.82
CA ILE A 628 -12.40 2.94 18.31
C ILE A 628 -12.22 2.94 16.79
N VAL A 629 -11.54 1.91 16.29
CA VAL A 629 -11.20 1.78 14.87
C VAL A 629 -12.34 1.14 14.08
N PHE A 630 -13.17 0.29 14.68
CA PHE A 630 -14.21 -0.51 14.00
C PHE A 630 -15.59 -0.47 14.67
N THR A 631 -16.64 -0.67 13.87
CA THR A 631 -18.02 -0.89 14.33
C THR A 631 -18.47 -2.35 14.05
N GLY A 632 -18.92 -3.06 15.09
CA GLY A 632 -19.70 -4.31 14.97
C GLY A 632 -18.92 -5.62 14.75
N VAL A 633 -18.27 -5.81 13.60
CA VAL A 633 -17.90 -7.16 13.07
C VAL A 633 -16.55 -7.69 13.58
N PHE A 634 -15.67 -6.81 14.08
CA PHE A 634 -14.26 -7.14 14.34
C PHE A 634 -13.93 -7.46 15.81
N GLN A 635 -14.93 -7.66 16.69
CA GLN A 635 -14.66 -7.88 18.12
C GLN A 635 -13.83 -9.15 18.41
N GLN A 636 -13.93 -10.17 17.54
CA GLN A 636 -13.14 -11.41 17.63
C GLN A 636 -11.64 -11.21 17.31
N VAL A 637 -11.24 -10.03 16.78
CA VAL A 637 -9.82 -9.66 16.55
C VAL A 637 -9.03 -9.58 17.87
N ALA A 638 -9.68 -9.20 18.96
CA ALA A 638 -9.01 -8.88 20.22
C ALA A 638 -8.24 -10.08 20.81
N GLU A 639 -8.70 -11.31 20.55
CA GLU A 639 -8.09 -12.54 21.07
C GLU A 639 -6.70 -12.81 20.48
N VAL A 640 -6.51 -12.54 19.17
CA VAL A 640 -5.22 -12.75 18.48
C VAL A 640 -4.32 -11.51 18.58
N LEU A 641 -4.91 -10.33 18.78
CA LEU A 641 -4.21 -9.05 18.75
C LEU A 641 -3.08 -8.98 19.80
N VAL A 642 -3.32 -9.42 21.04
CA VAL A 642 -2.30 -9.33 22.11
C VAL A 642 -1.05 -10.14 21.75
N LEU A 643 -1.22 -11.34 21.21
CA LEU A 643 -0.10 -12.20 20.85
C LEU A 643 0.63 -11.66 19.60
N LEU A 644 -0.11 -11.09 18.65
CA LEU A 644 0.48 -10.38 17.51
C LEU A 644 1.26 -9.14 17.93
N LEU A 645 0.76 -8.35 18.89
CA LEU A 645 1.45 -7.21 19.46
C LEU A 645 2.73 -7.66 20.19
N ALA A 646 2.71 -8.80 20.88
CA ALA A 646 3.90 -9.36 21.51
C ALA A 646 4.97 -9.70 20.48
N VAL A 647 4.59 -10.33 19.36
CA VAL A 647 5.51 -10.62 18.24
C VAL A 647 6.02 -9.32 17.61
N ALA A 648 5.14 -8.35 17.35
CA ALA A 648 5.52 -7.05 16.77
C ALA A 648 6.48 -6.27 17.68
N ALA A 649 6.32 -6.37 19.01
CA ALA A 649 7.19 -5.73 19.98
C ALA A 649 8.66 -6.18 19.87
N PHE A 650 8.97 -7.34 19.28
CA PHE A 650 10.35 -7.80 19.08
C PHE A 650 11.02 -7.30 17.78
N ARG A 651 10.28 -6.64 16.87
CA ARG A 651 10.80 -6.20 15.56
C ARG A 651 11.99 -5.25 15.63
N TRP A 652 12.12 -4.50 16.74
CA TRP A 652 13.24 -3.58 16.96
C TRP A 652 14.62 -4.25 16.84
N GLY A 653 14.72 -5.53 17.20
CA GLY A 653 15.98 -6.29 17.15
C GLY A 653 16.50 -6.47 15.71
N ILE A 654 15.59 -6.52 14.74
CA ILE A 654 15.93 -6.68 13.32
C ILE A 654 16.24 -5.32 12.70
N TRP A 655 15.39 -4.32 12.96
CA TRP A 655 15.54 -2.97 12.41
C TRP A 655 16.84 -2.30 12.81
N LEU A 656 17.27 -2.49 14.06
CA LEU A 656 18.54 -1.97 14.53
C LEU A 656 19.72 -2.59 13.78
N VAL A 657 19.70 -3.91 13.58
CA VAL A 657 20.78 -4.60 12.85
C VAL A 657 20.78 -4.20 11.38
N ASP A 658 19.62 -4.04 10.75
CA ASP A 658 19.54 -3.57 9.36
C ASP A 658 20.12 -2.15 9.20
N ALA A 659 19.79 -1.23 10.11
CA ALA A 659 20.39 0.11 10.10
C ALA A 659 21.92 0.06 10.19
N LEU A 660 22.47 -0.84 11.03
CA LEU A 660 23.91 -1.04 11.16
C LEU A 660 24.54 -1.70 9.92
N LEU A 661 23.90 -2.73 9.35
CA LEU A 661 24.39 -3.42 8.14
C LEU A 661 24.44 -2.45 6.95
N LEU A 662 23.42 -1.60 6.81
CA LEU A 662 23.40 -0.56 5.78
C LEU A 662 24.50 0.48 6.02
N ALA A 663 24.69 0.95 7.26
CA ALA A 663 25.76 1.87 7.61
C ALA A 663 27.17 1.29 7.31
N ALA A 664 27.35 -0.01 7.59
CA ALA A 664 28.61 -0.74 7.39
C ALA A 664 28.86 -1.21 5.94
N GLU A 665 28.11 -0.71 4.94
CA GLU A 665 28.26 -1.06 3.52
C GLU A 665 27.97 -2.54 3.20
N ARG A 666 27.07 -3.17 3.95
CA ARG A 666 26.66 -4.57 3.75
C ARG A 666 25.17 -4.72 3.38
N PRO A 667 24.66 -3.99 2.36
CA PRO A 667 23.26 -4.06 1.99
C PRO A 667 22.83 -5.46 1.51
N GLY A 668 23.73 -6.20 0.86
CA GLY A 668 23.43 -7.57 0.40
C GLY A 668 23.16 -8.54 1.54
N LEU A 669 23.82 -8.37 2.69
CA LEU A 669 23.58 -9.22 3.86
C LEU A 669 22.24 -8.89 4.52
N SER A 670 21.90 -7.60 4.63
CA SER A 670 20.58 -7.19 5.12
C SER A 670 19.48 -7.76 4.22
N SER A 671 19.62 -7.64 2.90
CA SER A 671 18.65 -8.20 1.95
C SER A 671 18.53 -9.71 2.00
N ALA A 672 19.64 -10.45 2.11
CA ALA A 672 19.60 -11.90 2.25
C ALA A 672 18.82 -12.33 3.50
N LEU A 673 19.00 -11.62 4.61
CA LEU A 673 18.29 -11.91 5.84
C LEU A 673 16.80 -11.55 5.77
N ILE A 674 16.42 -10.46 5.09
CA ILE A 674 15.01 -10.12 4.82
C ILE A 674 14.36 -11.17 3.91
N ILE A 675 15.03 -11.58 2.83
CA ILE A 675 14.52 -12.63 1.93
C ILE A 675 14.30 -13.94 2.69
N MET A 676 15.27 -14.33 3.52
CA MET A 676 15.16 -15.52 4.38
C MET A 676 13.94 -15.42 5.32
N GLU A 677 13.75 -14.27 5.97
CA GLU A 677 12.58 -14.04 6.82
C GLU A 677 11.27 -14.20 6.05
N GLN A 678 11.16 -13.62 4.85
CA GLN A 678 9.94 -13.74 4.03
C GLN A 678 9.69 -15.19 3.57
N VAL A 679 10.75 -15.92 3.20
CA VAL A 679 10.65 -17.35 2.85
C VAL A 679 10.18 -18.17 4.05
N LEU A 680 10.71 -17.91 5.24
CA LEU A 680 10.30 -18.59 6.48
C LEU A 680 8.85 -18.25 6.86
N CYS A 681 8.45 -16.98 6.73
CA CYS A 681 7.07 -16.55 7.00
C CYS A 681 6.08 -17.22 6.04
N VAL A 682 6.33 -17.16 4.73
CA VAL A 682 5.45 -17.75 3.71
C VAL A 682 5.44 -19.28 3.84
N GLY A 683 6.61 -19.92 3.85
CA GLY A 683 6.72 -21.38 3.94
C GLY A 683 6.14 -21.93 5.25
N GLY A 684 6.42 -21.27 6.37
CA GLY A 684 5.84 -21.59 7.66
C GLY A 684 4.33 -21.39 7.68
N GLY A 685 3.81 -20.33 7.05
CA GLY A 685 2.38 -20.08 6.90
C GLY A 685 1.70 -21.20 6.10
N LEU A 686 2.25 -21.59 4.95
CA LEU A 686 1.72 -22.68 4.13
C LEU A 686 1.71 -24.03 4.86
N TYR A 687 2.63 -24.24 5.79
CA TYR A 687 2.69 -25.46 6.57
C TYR A 687 1.81 -25.42 7.82
N LEU A 688 1.82 -24.34 8.60
CA LEU A 688 1.14 -24.26 9.90
C LEU A 688 -0.31 -23.78 9.78
N ALA A 689 -0.63 -22.90 8.84
CA ALA A 689 -1.98 -22.34 8.70
C ALA A 689 -3.05 -23.40 8.38
N PRO A 690 -2.83 -24.40 7.50
CA PRO A 690 -3.81 -25.47 7.29
C PRO A 690 -4.09 -26.33 8.53
N ARG A 691 -3.16 -26.36 9.50
CA ARG A 691 -3.25 -27.21 10.69
C ARG A 691 -3.86 -26.49 11.89
N TRP A 692 -3.48 -25.23 12.08
CA TRP A 692 -3.81 -24.45 13.27
C TRP A 692 -4.54 -23.13 12.95
N GLY A 693 -4.99 -22.94 11.71
CA GLY A 693 -5.64 -21.71 11.26
C GLY A 693 -4.77 -20.48 11.48
N ILE A 694 -5.38 -19.40 11.99
CA ILE A 694 -4.72 -18.12 12.27
C ILE A 694 -3.60 -18.24 13.30
N SER A 695 -3.76 -19.09 14.32
CA SER A 695 -2.71 -19.36 15.31
C SER A 695 -1.47 -20.00 14.67
N GLY A 696 -1.66 -20.80 13.62
CA GLY A 696 -0.58 -21.35 12.81
C GLY A 696 0.19 -20.27 12.04
N LEU A 697 -0.53 -19.31 11.46
CA LEU A 697 0.07 -18.17 10.77
C LEU A 697 0.89 -17.29 11.71
N LEU A 698 0.32 -16.94 12.86
CA LEU A 698 1.01 -16.20 13.92
C LEU A 698 2.28 -16.91 14.39
N SER A 699 2.21 -18.23 14.58
CA SER A 699 3.36 -19.07 14.96
C SER A 699 4.45 -19.02 13.89
N ALA A 700 4.09 -19.09 12.60
CA ALA A 700 5.04 -18.97 11.50
C ALA A 700 5.77 -17.61 11.53
N TYR A 701 5.03 -16.53 11.74
CA TYR A 701 5.58 -15.18 11.89
C TYR A 701 6.53 -15.07 13.09
N ALA A 702 6.12 -15.57 14.25
CA ALA A 702 6.94 -15.54 15.46
C ALA A 702 8.25 -16.33 15.30
N ILE A 703 8.18 -17.53 14.71
CA ILE A 703 9.35 -18.39 14.46
C ILE A 703 10.30 -17.70 13.47
N ALA A 704 9.78 -17.18 12.36
CA ALA A 704 10.59 -16.49 11.36
C ALA A 704 11.30 -15.26 11.95
N LEU A 705 10.58 -14.45 12.74
CA LEU A 705 11.13 -13.28 13.43
C LEU A 705 12.23 -13.67 14.43
N LEU A 706 12.03 -14.74 15.20
CA LEU A 706 13.01 -15.23 16.18
C LEU A 706 14.28 -15.73 15.50
N ILE A 707 14.15 -16.57 14.46
CA ILE A 707 15.28 -17.08 13.68
C ILE A 707 16.05 -15.91 13.05
N ARG A 708 15.32 -14.98 12.42
CA ARG A 708 15.92 -13.78 11.83
C ARG A 708 16.66 -12.95 12.87
N THR A 709 16.05 -12.64 14.01
CA THR A 709 16.68 -11.84 15.07
C THR A 709 17.96 -12.49 15.57
N LEU A 710 17.92 -13.79 15.87
CA LEU A 710 19.07 -14.54 16.37
C LEU A 710 20.22 -14.57 15.34
N LEU A 711 19.92 -14.88 14.08
CA LEU A 711 20.93 -14.92 13.02
C LEU A 711 21.55 -13.53 12.78
N SER A 712 20.71 -12.49 12.77
CA SER A 712 21.14 -11.09 12.59
C SER A 712 22.11 -10.66 13.69
N TRP A 713 21.79 -11.02 14.93
CA TRP A 713 22.62 -10.70 16.09
C TRP A 713 23.96 -11.43 16.05
N ILE A 714 23.97 -12.72 15.70
CA ILE A 714 25.20 -13.52 15.52
C ILE A 714 26.08 -12.92 14.43
N LEU A 715 25.50 -12.59 13.27
CA LEU A 715 26.24 -12.00 12.16
C LEU A 715 26.81 -10.64 12.54
N MET A 716 26.01 -9.77 13.16
CA MET A 716 26.45 -8.47 13.65
C MET A 716 27.66 -8.59 14.59
N GLN A 717 27.57 -9.46 15.60
CA GLN A 717 28.64 -9.64 16.60
C GLN A 717 29.94 -10.19 16.00
N ARG A 718 29.84 -11.07 15.00
CA ARG A 718 31.00 -11.66 14.32
C ARG A 718 31.63 -10.72 13.31
N MET A 719 30.81 -9.91 12.62
CA MET A 719 31.25 -9.18 11.43
C MET A 719 31.53 -7.70 11.64
N ILE A 720 30.86 -7.04 12.59
CA ILE A 720 30.91 -5.59 12.75
C ILE A 720 31.32 -5.21 14.16
N ILE A 721 30.47 -5.52 15.15
CA ILE A 721 30.71 -5.05 16.52
C ILE A 721 30.05 -5.90 17.57
N ARG A 722 30.77 -6.13 18.68
CA ARG A 722 30.21 -6.75 19.89
C ARG A 722 29.52 -5.69 20.73
N VAL A 723 28.21 -5.81 20.85
CA VAL A 723 27.36 -4.91 21.66
C VAL A 723 27.19 -5.50 23.05
N HIS A 724 27.37 -4.68 24.08
CA HIS A 724 27.06 -5.06 25.45
C HIS A 724 25.64 -4.61 25.78
N ILE A 725 24.82 -5.56 26.26
CA ILE A 725 23.44 -5.30 26.68
C ILE A 725 23.45 -5.09 28.19
N TYR A 726 23.13 -3.87 28.62
CA TYR A 726 22.97 -3.55 30.04
C TYR A 726 21.59 -4.04 30.49
N ILE A 727 21.54 -5.30 30.96
CA ILE A 727 20.30 -6.05 31.24
C ILE A 727 19.35 -5.26 32.14
N TRP A 728 19.86 -4.58 33.17
CA TRP A 728 19.02 -3.83 34.10
C TRP A 728 18.28 -2.67 33.43
N GLN A 729 19.02 -1.78 32.76
CA GLN A 729 18.45 -0.60 32.09
C GLN A 729 17.62 -0.96 30.84
N THR A 730 17.98 -2.05 30.16
CA THR A 730 17.39 -2.42 28.87
C THR A 730 16.17 -3.33 29.02
N LEU A 731 16.19 -4.26 29.98
CA LEU A 731 15.19 -5.33 30.08
C LEU A 731 14.40 -5.25 31.38
N ILE A 732 15.09 -5.31 32.53
CA ILE A 732 14.44 -5.48 33.84
C ILE A 732 13.59 -4.27 34.21
N SER A 733 14.18 -3.07 34.25
CA SER A 733 13.44 -1.85 34.62
C SER A 733 12.28 -1.55 33.65
N PRO A 734 12.49 -1.62 32.30
CA PRO A 734 11.41 -1.48 31.33
C PRO A 734 10.26 -2.48 31.49
N LEU A 735 10.54 -3.78 31.72
CA LEU A 735 9.52 -4.81 31.87
C LEU A 735 8.70 -4.65 33.16
N ILE A 736 9.36 -4.38 34.29
CA ILE A 736 8.67 -4.14 35.56
C ILE A 736 7.74 -2.92 35.43
N SER A 737 8.26 -1.83 34.86
CA SER A 737 7.47 -0.62 34.63
C SER A 737 6.33 -0.85 33.64
N GLY A 738 6.54 -1.69 32.62
CA GLY A 738 5.54 -2.03 31.62
C GLY A 738 4.40 -2.85 32.22
N GLY A 739 4.72 -3.83 33.06
CA GLY A 739 3.70 -4.60 33.80
C GLY A 739 2.86 -3.72 34.73
N LEU A 740 3.47 -2.75 35.40
CA LEU A 740 2.73 -1.78 36.23
C LEU A 740 1.84 -0.85 35.39
N ILE A 741 2.30 -0.39 34.23
CA ILE A 741 1.48 0.41 33.31
C ILE A 741 0.31 -0.41 32.76
N TYR A 742 0.54 -1.66 32.35
CA TYR A 742 -0.50 -2.57 31.91
C TYR A 742 -1.58 -2.70 32.99
N TYR A 743 -1.18 -2.98 34.24
CA TYR A 743 -2.11 -3.13 35.35
C TYR A 743 -2.86 -1.82 35.65
N LEU A 744 -2.16 -0.69 35.69
CA LEU A 744 -2.76 0.62 35.95
C LEU A 744 -3.80 0.99 34.89
N VAL A 745 -3.47 0.81 33.60
CA VAL A 745 -4.39 1.09 32.49
C VAL A 745 -5.59 0.15 32.54
N HIS A 746 -5.38 -1.13 32.86
CA HIS A 746 -6.46 -2.10 32.98
C HIS A 746 -7.44 -1.75 34.11
N VAL A 747 -6.95 -1.44 35.31
CA VAL A 747 -7.78 -1.01 36.45
C VAL A 747 -8.52 0.30 36.14
N MET A 748 -7.84 1.26 35.51
CA MET A 748 -8.50 2.51 35.09
C MET A 748 -9.62 2.23 34.09
N LEU A 749 -9.44 1.27 33.18
CA LEU A 749 -10.45 0.89 32.19
C LEU A 749 -11.68 0.24 32.85
N GLU A 750 -11.48 -0.66 33.82
CA GLU A 750 -12.56 -1.33 34.55
C GLU A 750 -13.42 -0.35 35.36
N ILE A 751 -12.81 0.67 35.94
CA ILE A 751 -13.50 1.67 36.77
C ILE A 751 -14.14 2.77 35.89
N SER A 752 -13.71 2.93 34.64
CA SER A 752 -14.15 4.02 33.77
C SER A 752 -15.51 3.75 33.11
N PRO A 753 -16.45 4.72 33.14
CA PRO A 753 -17.70 4.62 32.39
C PRO A 753 -17.44 4.47 30.88
N PRO A 754 -18.32 3.78 30.13
CA PRO A 754 -18.17 3.57 28.68
C PRO A 754 -17.92 4.87 27.88
N ALA A 755 -18.57 5.97 28.27
CA ALA A 755 -18.41 7.27 27.63
C ALA A 755 -16.99 7.86 27.73
N TRP A 756 -16.17 7.40 28.69
CA TRP A 756 -14.82 7.92 28.94
C TRP A 756 -13.73 7.00 28.37
N GLN A 757 -14.09 5.81 27.89
CA GLN A 757 -13.12 4.80 27.44
C GLN A 757 -12.31 5.26 26.23
N THR A 758 -12.90 6.03 25.31
CA THR A 758 -12.18 6.62 24.17
C THR A 758 -11.14 7.65 24.61
N SER A 759 -11.50 8.54 25.54
CA SER A 759 -10.57 9.51 26.15
C SER A 759 -9.47 8.82 26.95
N LEU A 760 -9.77 7.67 27.57
CA LEU A 760 -8.81 6.87 28.33
C LEU A 760 -7.72 6.29 27.42
N VAL A 761 -8.05 5.84 26.20
CA VAL A 761 -7.04 5.33 25.25
C VAL A 761 -5.98 6.40 24.93
N ILE A 762 -6.42 7.62 24.61
CA ILE A 762 -5.51 8.73 24.32
C ILE A 762 -4.69 9.11 25.56
N THR A 763 -5.34 9.16 26.72
CA THR A 763 -4.68 9.50 27.99
C THR A 763 -3.64 8.45 28.38
N ALA A 764 -3.94 7.17 28.21
CA ALA A 764 -3.03 6.06 28.49
C ALA A 764 -1.78 6.09 27.59
N LEU A 765 -1.89 6.52 26.34
CA LEU A 765 -0.71 6.64 25.46
C LEU A 765 0.14 7.86 25.80
N LEU A 766 -0.47 9.01 26.06
CA LEU A 766 0.28 10.24 26.31
C LEU A 766 0.79 10.33 27.76
N ALA A 767 -0.12 10.27 28.73
CA ALA A 767 0.22 10.36 30.14
C ALA A 767 0.85 9.06 30.65
N GLY A 768 0.43 7.90 30.11
CA GLY A 768 1.04 6.63 30.49
C GLY A 768 2.52 6.56 30.13
N LEU A 769 2.98 7.20 29.04
CA LEU A 769 4.42 7.24 28.73
C LEU A 769 5.19 8.09 29.74
N TRP A 770 4.61 9.17 30.27
CA TRP A 770 5.23 9.95 31.35
C TRP A 770 5.33 9.15 32.64
N ILE A 771 4.26 8.44 33.01
CA ILE A 771 4.26 7.54 34.18
C ILE A 771 5.27 6.42 33.96
N TYR A 772 5.32 5.83 32.77
CA TYR A 772 6.29 4.80 32.41
C TYR A 772 7.73 5.31 32.50
N ALA A 773 8.00 6.53 32.02
CA ALA A 773 9.30 7.17 32.13
C ALA A 773 9.70 7.42 33.60
N PHE A 774 8.75 7.86 34.44
CA PHE A 774 8.94 7.97 35.88
C PHE A 774 9.26 6.62 36.54
N LEU A 775 8.46 5.59 36.28
CA LEU A 775 8.64 4.26 36.85
C LEU A 775 9.97 3.64 36.43
N THR A 776 10.34 3.74 35.15
CA THR A 776 11.62 3.21 34.67
C THR A 776 12.81 3.89 35.34
N ALA A 777 12.73 5.19 35.61
CA ALA A 777 13.73 5.92 36.40
C ALA A 777 13.71 5.52 37.89
N LEU A 778 12.52 5.35 38.47
CA LEU A 778 12.34 4.88 39.85
C LEU A 778 12.99 3.51 40.09
N PHE A 779 12.93 2.61 39.11
CA PHE A 779 13.56 1.29 39.17
C PHE A 779 15.02 1.27 38.67
N GLY A 780 15.70 2.42 38.59
CA GLY A 780 17.13 2.50 38.26
C GLY A 780 17.45 2.20 36.79
N GLY A 781 16.50 2.41 35.88
CA GLY A 781 16.69 2.24 34.43
C GLY A 781 17.44 3.41 33.75
N TRP A 782 17.76 4.46 34.51
CA TRP A 782 18.39 5.68 34.03
C TRP A 782 19.63 6.02 34.87
N ASP A 783 20.67 6.50 34.21
CA ASP A 783 21.90 7.03 34.79
C ASP A 783 22.07 8.51 34.42
N ASP A 784 23.06 9.17 35.03
CA ASP A 784 23.29 10.61 34.80
C ASP A 784 23.59 10.92 33.33
N ALA A 785 24.35 10.05 32.66
CA ALA A 785 24.64 10.17 31.24
C ALA A 785 23.36 10.10 30.38
N GLY A 786 22.50 9.10 30.62
CA GLY A 786 21.23 8.95 29.91
C GLY A 786 20.26 10.12 30.18
N MET A 787 20.23 10.65 31.40
CA MET A 787 19.41 11.82 31.74
C MET A 787 19.89 13.10 31.05
N GLN A 788 21.22 13.31 30.98
CA GLN A 788 21.80 14.45 30.27
C GLN A 788 21.55 14.35 28.77
N GLU A 789 21.68 13.15 28.19
CA GLU A 789 21.43 12.90 26.77
C GLU A 789 19.96 13.14 26.42
N LEU A 790 19.02 12.63 27.22
CA LEU A 790 17.60 12.93 27.07
C LEU A 790 17.33 14.43 27.20
N GLY A 791 17.93 15.10 28.17
CA GLY A 791 17.81 16.55 28.34
C GLY A 791 18.26 17.32 27.10
N ARG A 792 19.40 16.94 26.50
CA ARG A 792 19.87 17.52 25.22
C ARG A 792 18.88 17.25 24.08
N ALA A 793 18.35 16.04 23.98
CA ALA A 793 17.37 15.69 22.95
C ALA A 793 16.09 16.54 23.06
N VAL A 794 15.57 16.76 24.28
CA VAL A 794 14.40 17.60 24.54
C VAL A 794 14.58 19.02 24.01
N HIS A 795 15.77 19.60 24.15
CA HIS A 795 16.05 20.94 23.64
C HIS A 795 15.99 21.02 22.11
N LEU A 796 16.20 19.90 21.43
CA LEU A 796 16.16 19.77 19.98
C LEU A 796 14.79 19.38 19.42
N SER A 797 13.86 18.86 20.23
CA SER A 797 12.57 18.28 19.79
C SER A 797 11.54 19.27 19.21
N SER A 798 11.88 20.54 19.02
CA SER A 798 11.04 21.56 18.36
C SER A 798 9.57 21.54 18.83
N ILE A 799 8.61 21.17 17.97
CA ILE A 799 7.16 21.10 18.26
C ILE A 799 6.85 20.08 19.38
N GLY A 800 7.58 18.96 19.44
CA GLY A 800 7.43 17.95 20.48
C GLY A 800 8.03 18.33 21.84
N LYS A 801 8.73 19.47 21.92
CA LYS A 801 9.45 19.91 23.13
C LYS A 801 8.58 19.96 24.40
N PRO A 802 7.33 20.48 24.41
CA PRO A 802 6.55 20.52 25.65
C PRO A 802 6.31 19.12 26.22
N TYR A 803 5.98 18.16 25.35
CA TYR A 803 5.75 16.78 25.74
C TYR A 803 7.04 16.07 26.15
N ALA A 804 8.11 16.24 25.37
CA ALA A 804 9.42 15.68 25.65
C ALA A 804 10.01 16.23 26.96
N TRP A 805 9.77 17.51 27.25
CA TRP A 805 10.15 18.13 28.52
C TRP A 805 9.42 17.51 29.70
N GLY A 806 8.11 17.28 29.60
CA GLY A 806 7.34 16.55 30.62
C GLY A 806 7.90 15.16 30.87
N LEU A 807 8.21 14.43 29.79
CA LEU A 807 8.85 13.11 29.86
C LEU A 807 10.19 13.17 30.60
N TRP A 808 11.06 14.13 30.27
CA TRP A 808 12.34 14.32 30.96
C TRP A 808 12.16 14.72 32.43
N GLN A 809 11.15 15.54 32.77
CA GLN A 809 10.84 15.85 34.16
C GLN A 809 10.43 14.60 34.96
N CYS A 810 9.61 13.73 34.37
CA CYS A 810 9.19 12.47 34.97
C CYS A 810 10.39 11.55 35.21
N VAL A 811 11.30 11.42 34.24
CA VAL A 811 12.56 10.68 34.43
C VAL A 811 13.38 11.28 35.56
N ARG A 812 13.58 12.60 35.57
CA ARG A 812 14.36 13.30 36.60
C ARG A 812 13.77 13.12 38.00
N LEU A 813 12.45 13.18 38.12
CA LEU A 813 11.73 12.98 39.38
C LEU A 813 11.89 11.53 39.86
N GLY A 814 11.70 10.55 38.98
CA GLY A 814 11.87 9.13 39.31
C GLY A 814 13.29 8.82 39.74
N ALA A 815 14.30 9.35 39.03
CA ALA A 815 15.72 9.20 39.37
C ALA A 815 16.07 9.84 40.72
N ARG A 816 15.50 11.02 41.03
CA ARG A 816 15.74 11.70 42.32
C ARG A 816 15.19 10.92 43.52
N ILE A 817 14.07 10.22 43.34
CA ILE A 817 13.42 9.42 44.40
C ILE A 817 14.04 8.02 44.48
N SER A 818 14.60 7.52 43.38
CA SER A 818 15.07 6.15 43.28
C SER A 818 16.27 5.83 44.19
N PRO A 819 16.20 4.79 45.03
CA PRO A 819 17.37 4.26 45.73
C PRO A 819 18.32 3.47 44.80
N LEU A 820 17.88 3.18 43.57
CA LEU A 820 18.62 2.44 42.55
C LEU A 820 19.28 3.35 41.51
N HIS A 821 19.09 4.68 41.61
CA HIS A 821 19.72 5.64 40.71
C HIS A 821 21.25 5.49 40.71
N GLY A 822 21.85 5.48 39.52
CA GLY A 822 23.30 5.38 39.35
C GLY A 822 23.93 4.02 39.70
N ARG A 823 23.16 3.02 40.18
CA ARG A 823 23.72 1.68 40.52
C ARG A 823 24.11 0.85 39.30
N PHE A 824 23.50 1.12 38.15
CA PHE A 824 23.70 0.34 36.93
C PHE A 824 24.10 1.23 35.73
N PRO A 825 25.24 1.94 35.75
CA PRO A 825 25.60 2.92 34.73
C PRO A 825 26.11 2.31 33.42
N ILE A 826 25.94 3.01 32.30
CA ILE A 826 26.56 2.66 31.02
C ILE A 826 28.02 3.12 31.01
N GLY A 827 28.93 2.21 31.37
CA GLY A 827 30.35 2.53 31.59
C GLY A 827 31.12 3.10 30.39
N ILE A 828 30.63 2.94 29.15
CA ILE A 828 31.30 3.46 27.94
C ILE A 828 30.88 4.88 27.53
N ALA A 829 29.94 5.50 28.25
CA ALA A 829 29.35 6.78 27.85
C ALA A 829 30.36 7.94 27.77
N GLY A 830 31.32 8.02 28.71
CA GLY A 830 32.35 9.07 28.72
C GLY A 830 33.27 9.01 27.50
N MET A 831 33.83 7.82 27.21
CA MET A 831 34.69 7.60 26.05
C MET A 831 33.94 7.82 24.72
N ALA A 832 32.67 7.42 24.65
CA ALA A 832 31.84 7.69 23.48
C ALA A 832 31.61 9.20 23.28
N ALA A 833 31.45 9.96 24.36
CA ALA A 833 31.30 11.42 24.28
C ALA A 833 32.57 12.09 23.74
N GLU A 834 33.77 11.60 24.10
CA GLU A 834 35.04 12.08 23.55
C GLU A 834 35.15 11.84 22.04
N GLU A 835 34.85 10.61 21.58
CA GLU A 835 34.83 10.28 20.15
C GLU A 835 33.79 11.14 19.38
N ALA A 836 32.61 11.37 19.96
CA ALA A 836 31.59 12.24 19.36
C ALA A 836 32.04 13.71 19.30
N GLN A 837 32.77 14.17 20.31
CA GLN A 837 33.34 15.52 20.31
C GLN A 837 34.43 15.66 19.23
N ALA A 838 35.24 14.63 19.01
CA ALA A 838 36.23 14.59 17.93
C ALA A 838 35.58 14.70 16.53
N ILE A 839 34.46 14.00 16.27
CA ILE A 839 33.67 14.19 15.04
C ILE A 839 33.18 15.63 14.89
N THR A 840 32.76 16.23 16.00
CA THR A 840 32.22 17.61 15.98
C THR A 840 33.30 18.60 15.56
N PHE A 841 34.54 18.42 16.03
CA PHE A 841 35.68 19.27 15.71
C PHE A 841 36.33 18.97 14.36
N SER A 842 36.17 17.75 13.82
CA SER A 842 36.71 17.38 12.51
C SER A 842 35.92 17.98 11.35
N ARG A 843 34.72 18.50 11.60
CA ARG A 843 33.98 19.31 10.64
C ARG A 843 34.79 20.59 10.41
N PRO A 844 35.06 20.97 9.15
CA PRO A 844 35.84 22.16 8.87
C PRO A 844 35.19 23.36 9.56
N ALA A 845 35.90 23.94 10.53
CA ALA A 845 35.65 25.33 10.91
C ALA A 845 35.96 26.14 9.65
N ASN A 846 34.94 26.78 9.08
CA ASN A 846 35.07 27.51 7.82
C ASN A 846 36.35 28.35 7.80
N GLN A 847 37.24 28.02 6.87
CA GLN A 847 37.97 29.02 6.10
C GLN A 847 37.03 29.59 5.04
#